data_AF-A0A319C1M5-F1
#
_entry.id   AF-A0A319C1M5-F1
#
_cell.length_a   1.000
_cell.length_b   1.000
_cell.length_c   1.000
_cell.angle_alpha   90.00
_cell.angle_beta   90.00
_cell.angle_gamma   90.00
#
_symmetry.space_group_name_H-M   'P 1'
#
loop_
_entity.id
_entity.type
_entity.pdbx_description
1 polymer ?
#
loop_
_entity_poly.entity_id
_entity_poly.type
_entity_poly.pdbx_seq_one_letter_code
_entity_poly.pdbx_strand_id
1 'polypeptide(L)'
;MPPFNILIVTNSEPDQANQTLAIAHEFLAHSHNIRVHIASFAELAPSIKQLNHDRTTHHEATFHSLPGPSKREASDKNGFSQQNAFHAHSSFMGILRTYTQLLPQSRIPWTGPEYVTLYNHIGIIVADIFPLVIVIDATLAPGVDVCRTLKWRHVLIPPATLIFMDYSLGPRFLSLKNLTLGLLLHLGTTHSPHLQQIQTARRARGLTGLIPDPQASFPQPRDERPLLLLLPTHRTYDPIPTPISAGVIHCGPITLPLRPIGKTHPDLALWLRQRPTVLITLGPDTRYPAREQIAFATAITAVLAAKPLVQVLWLMKPEPTSFEVGCCSDGLMDAKVLRLKAKVSPRNRLRIYARLPAETLAMLASGNVGCVVHRGEARVFGEGVRAGIPQIVLPMYLADYEYAQRVEDLGIGVGVGVRRKGAGGRVTGEQVEKAMLQVLDEEAGENMRERAEALAVRLLRKDGRVVAHERDARLPDLPRNLNARPLHPTTSCPSSTTIPVCIASASSLSSTFKMANERIAWIGLGNIGRGMSRNIATKGPQTSPITLYNRTTARAESFAATLPANRATVATALPAAVSAATIIFICVGDDPALDAIITTLTSAPDLDLTSKILVDCSTVHPDTSRRIASTLTERGASFLACPVFGAPAAADAGQLVVVPAGPQEAIARIAPFLEGVVAKAVVPMPGADVGRATTLKVLGNTFILNTVESLAEGLVAAEKSGLGAGVYQEFIHRMFPGPFAAYADRMVTGDYFKREEPLFAVDLARKDLRHAGSLAAAAGMRLRSVEVTDGYLQEVKREKGEKGDIAAVYGAVRKEAGLGFDN
;
A
#
# COMPACT_ATOMS: atom_id res chain seq x y z
N MET A 1 -19.67 -22.43 -19.43
CA MET A 1 -19.94 -21.03 -19.04
C MET A 1 -19.47 -20.11 -20.15
N PRO A 2 -19.95 -18.87 -20.30
CA PRO A 2 -19.29 -17.91 -21.17
C PRO A 2 -17.86 -17.63 -20.67
N PRO A 3 -16.92 -17.29 -21.56
CA PRO A 3 -15.55 -16.94 -21.17
C PRO A 3 -15.51 -15.59 -20.46
N PHE A 4 -14.64 -15.49 -19.46
CA PHE A 4 -14.42 -14.24 -18.72
C PHE A 4 -13.35 -13.39 -19.40
N ASN A 5 -13.54 -12.08 -19.45
CA ASN A 5 -12.53 -11.16 -19.97
C ASN A 5 -11.56 -10.76 -18.85
N ILE A 6 -10.25 -10.75 -19.10
CA ILE A 6 -9.25 -10.09 -18.26
C ILE A 6 -8.62 -8.96 -19.08
N LEU A 7 -8.44 -7.79 -18.45
CA LEU A 7 -7.78 -6.65 -19.06
C LEU A 7 -6.41 -6.43 -18.39
N ILE A 8 -5.35 -6.40 -19.19
CA ILE A 8 -4.01 -6.06 -18.77
C ILE A 8 -3.71 -4.65 -19.26
N VAL A 9 -3.36 -3.74 -18.35
CA VAL A 9 -3.08 -2.32 -18.65
C VAL A 9 -1.62 -2.06 -18.31
N THR A 10 -0.79 -1.72 -19.31
CA THR A 10 0.67 -1.67 -19.15
C THR A 10 1.31 -0.58 -20.00
N ASN A 11 2.41 0.00 -19.52
CA ASN A 11 3.29 0.79 -20.39
C ASN A 11 3.94 -0.10 -21.47
N SER A 12 4.53 0.52 -22.51
CA SER A 12 5.21 -0.18 -23.61
C SER A 12 6.70 -0.46 -23.33
N GLU A 13 7.30 0.12 -22.28
CA GLU A 13 8.72 -0.12 -21.96
C GLU A 13 8.98 -1.57 -21.46
N PRO A 14 10.00 -2.27 -21.99
CA PRO A 14 10.26 -3.68 -21.67
C PRO A 14 10.58 -4.01 -20.19
N ASP A 15 10.83 -3.01 -19.34
CA ASP A 15 11.08 -3.21 -17.90
C ASP A 15 9.80 -3.65 -17.16
N GLN A 16 8.63 -3.11 -17.57
CA GLN A 16 7.32 -3.44 -17.00
C GLN A 16 6.49 -4.31 -17.94
N ALA A 17 6.48 -3.99 -19.24
CA ALA A 17 5.69 -4.71 -20.24
C ALA A 17 6.01 -6.22 -20.28
N ASN A 18 7.27 -6.61 -20.08
CA ASN A 18 7.64 -8.02 -20.07
C ASN A 18 7.05 -8.80 -18.88
N GLN A 19 6.77 -8.13 -17.75
CA GLN A 19 6.18 -8.78 -16.57
C GLN A 19 4.68 -9.03 -16.76
N THR A 20 3.96 -8.02 -17.26
CA THR A 20 2.53 -8.12 -17.62
C THR A 20 2.30 -9.09 -18.78
N LEU A 21 3.14 -9.07 -19.82
CA LEU A 21 3.10 -10.03 -20.93
C LEU A 21 3.46 -11.47 -20.50
N ALA A 22 4.32 -11.65 -19.50
CA ALA A 22 4.61 -12.98 -18.95
C ALA A 22 3.38 -13.60 -18.26
N ILE A 23 2.60 -12.80 -17.55
CA ILE A 23 1.32 -13.25 -16.96
C ILE A 23 0.27 -13.48 -18.05
N ALA A 24 0.22 -12.61 -19.07
CA ALA A 24 -0.63 -12.80 -20.24
C ALA A 24 -0.37 -14.14 -20.93
N HIS A 25 0.91 -14.53 -21.08
CA HIS A 25 1.28 -15.83 -21.65
C HIS A 25 0.71 -17.00 -20.86
N GLU A 26 0.79 -16.98 -19.53
CA GLU A 26 0.26 -18.06 -18.69
C GLU A 26 -1.28 -18.18 -18.79
N PHE A 27 -1.99 -17.06 -18.91
CA PHE A 27 -3.42 -17.07 -19.22
C PHE A 27 -3.71 -17.68 -20.59
N LEU A 28 -2.99 -17.25 -21.64
CA LEU A 28 -3.13 -17.80 -23.00
C LEU A 28 -2.70 -19.29 -23.09
N ALA A 29 -1.86 -19.77 -22.18
CA ALA A 29 -1.35 -21.13 -22.18
C ALA A 29 -2.23 -22.12 -21.42
N HIS A 30 -2.88 -21.68 -20.33
CA HIS A 30 -3.56 -22.57 -19.39
C HIS A 30 -5.07 -22.30 -19.22
N SER A 31 -5.56 -21.07 -19.47
CA SER A 31 -6.93 -20.66 -19.15
C SER A 31 -7.90 -20.69 -20.34
N HIS A 32 -8.46 -21.87 -20.59
CA HIS A 32 -9.38 -22.15 -21.69
C HIS A 32 -10.72 -21.38 -21.66
N ASN A 33 -11.11 -20.81 -20.51
CA ASN A 33 -12.35 -20.02 -20.36
C ASN A 33 -12.07 -18.53 -20.07
N ILE A 34 -10.90 -18.02 -20.46
CA ILE A 34 -10.51 -16.61 -20.28
C ILE A 34 -10.08 -16.00 -21.61
N ARG A 35 -10.59 -14.79 -21.89
CA ARG A 35 -10.13 -13.93 -22.98
C ARG A 35 -9.19 -12.88 -22.43
N VAL A 36 -7.99 -12.80 -23.01
CA VAL A 36 -6.98 -11.81 -22.61
C VAL A 36 -7.11 -10.58 -23.50
N HIS A 37 -7.27 -9.41 -22.89
CA HIS A 37 -7.19 -8.12 -23.55
C HIS A 37 -6.00 -7.34 -22.99
N ILE A 38 -5.26 -6.65 -23.84
CA ILE A 38 -4.06 -5.89 -23.45
C ILE A 38 -4.20 -4.46 -23.96
N ALA A 39 -4.21 -3.49 -23.05
CA ALA A 39 -4.19 -2.07 -23.34
C ALA A 39 -2.79 -1.50 -23.10
N SER A 40 -2.16 -1.00 -24.16
CA SER A 40 -0.83 -0.39 -24.13
C SER A 40 -0.60 0.52 -25.34
N PHE A 41 0.54 1.20 -25.38
CA PHE A 41 0.92 2.06 -26.51
C PHE A 41 1.35 1.24 -27.73
N ALA A 42 1.30 1.87 -28.91
CA ALA A 42 1.45 1.20 -30.21
C ALA A 42 2.79 0.45 -30.38
N GLU A 43 3.86 0.87 -29.70
CA GLU A 43 5.18 0.24 -29.79
C GLU A 43 5.20 -1.18 -29.18
N LEU A 44 4.21 -1.55 -28.36
CA LEU A 44 4.09 -2.90 -27.79
C LEU A 44 3.43 -3.91 -28.75
N ALA A 45 2.80 -3.45 -29.84
CA ALA A 45 2.09 -4.31 -30.79
C ALA A 45 2.95 -5.46 -31.37
N PRO A 46 4.25 -5.31 -31.69
CA PRO A 46 5.11 -6.42 -32.11
C PRO A 46 5.28 -7.50 -31.04
N SER A 47 5.43 -7.10 -29.77
CA SER A 47 5.53 -8.03 -28.63
C SER A 47 4.25 -8.81 -28.41
N ILE A 48 3.09 -8.19 -28.66
CA ILE A 48 1.78 -8.87 -28.56
C ILE A 48 1.55 -9.83 -29.74
N LYS A 49 2.01 -9.47 -30.97
CA LYS A 49 2.04 -10.41 -32.10
C LYS A 49 2.91 -11.64 -31.78
N GLN A 50 4.07 -11.44 -31.17
CA GLN A 50 4.92 -12.55 -30.72
C GLN A 50 4.27 -13.36 -29.59
N LEU A 51 3.64 -12.71 -28.61
CA LEU A 51 2.88 -13.39 -27.54
C LEU A 51 1.78 -14.28 -28.11
N ASN A 52 1.03 -13.78 -29.09
CA ASN A 52 0.00 -14.55 -29.79
C ASN A 52 0.60 -15.66 -30.66
N HIS A 53 1.79 -15.48 -31.24
CA HIS A 53 2.48 -16.56 -31.96
C HIS A 53 2.97 -17.67 -31.00
N ASP A 54 3.42 -17.32 -29.80
CA ASP A 54 3.93 -18.24 -28.78
C ASP A 54 2.82 -18.99 -27.99
N ARG A 55 1.55 -18.79 -28.32
CA ARG A 55 0.40 -19.36 -27.59
C ARG A 55 0.28 -20.88 -27.78
N THR A 56 -0.28 -21.57 -26.79
CA THR A 56 -0.64 -23.00 -26.90
C THR A 56 -2.14 -23.25 -27.09
N THR A 57 -3.01 -22.26 -26.82
CA THR A 57 -4.46 -22.36 -27.04
C THR A 57 -4.90 -21.67 -28.34
N HIS A 58 -6.15 -21.91 -28.75
CA HIS A 58 -6.72 -21.25 -29.94
C HIS A 58 -7.08 -19.77 -29.73
N HIS A 59 -7.01 -19.24 -28.51
CA HIS A 59 -7.38 -17.85 -28.20
C HIS A 59 -6.19 -16.90 -28.32
N GLU A 60 -6.40 -15.78 -28.99
CA GLU A 60 -5.40 -14.70 -29.11
C GLU A 60 -5.69 -13.58 -28.11
N ALA A 61 -4.64 -12.95 -27.58
CA ALA A 61 -4.79 -11.72 -26.84
C ALA A 61 -5.20 -10.57 -27.78
N THR A 62 -6.26 -9.87 -27.42
CA THR A 62 -6.77 -8.72 -28.17
C THR A 62 -6.02 -7.46 -27.73
N PHE A 63 -5.37 -6.76 -28.67
CA PHE A 63 -4.66 -5.52 -28.38
C PHE A 63 -5.58 -4.30 -28.53
N HIS A 64 -5.50 -3.38 -27.55
CA HIS A 64 -6.14 -2.08 -27.54
C HIS A 64 -5.06 -1.00 -27.47
N SER A 65 -4.93 -0.17 -28.51
CA SER A 65 -3.90 0.86 -28.54
C SER A 65 -4.33 2.08 -27.72
N LEU A 66 -3.51 2.45 -26.72
CA LEU A 66 -3.68 3.70 -25.98
C LEU A 66 -3.27 4.91 -26.86
N PRO A 67 -3.97 6.05 -26.75
CA PRO A 67 -3.68 7.26 -27.50
C PRO A 67 -2.62 8.14 -26.82
N GLY A 68 -2.02 9.04 -27.60
CA GLY A 68 -1.01 9.97 -27.10
C GLY A 68 0.37 9.33 -26.93
N PRO A 69 1.35 10.07 -26.39
CA PRO A 69 2.73 9.60 -26.31
C PRO A 69 2.88 8.49 -25.26
N SER A 70 3.71 7.49 -25.58
CA SER A 70 4.17 6.52 -24.58
C SER A 70 4.96 7.20 -23.45
N LYS A 71 5.24 6.47 -22.38
CA LYS A 71 5.94 7.04 -21.22
C LYS A 71 7.32 7.56 -21.61
N ARG A 72 8.06 6.80 -22.42
CA ARG A 72 9.30 7.23 -23.07
C ARG A 72 9.11 8.49 -23.91
N GLU A 73 8.18 8.48 -24.86
CA GLU A 73 7.95 9.61 -25.77
C GLU A 73 7.58 10.89 -25.01
N ALA A 74 6.73 10.79 -24.00
CA ALA A 74 6.34 11.92 -23.15
C ALA A 74 7.55 12.47 -22.36
N SER A 75 8.42 11.59 -21.86
CA SER A 75 9.64 11.98 -21.16
C SER A 75 10.60 12.69 -22.10
N ASP A 76 10.84 12.12 -23.29
CA ASP A 76 11.74 12.69 -24.30
C ASP A 76 11.22 14.03 -24.85
N LYS A 77 9.92 14.11 -25.21
CA LYS A 77 9.23 15.32 -25.72
C LYS A 77 9.35 16.52 -24.78
N ASN A 78 9.13 16.30 -23.48
CA ASN A 78 9.07 17.38 -22.49
C ASN A 78 10.45 17.80 -21.97
N GLY A 79 11.55 17.31 -22.56
CA GLY A 79 12.91 17.56 -22.08
C GLY A 79 13.21 16.90 -20.72
N PHE A 80 12.33 16.00 -20.28
CA PHE A 80 12.52 15.11 -19.12
C PHE A 80 13.25 13.82 -19.53
N SER A 81 13.85 13.76 -20.73
CA SER A 81 14.70 12.64 -21.11
C SER A 81 15.69 12.42 -19.96
N GLN A 82 15.81 11.18 -19.50
CA GLN A 82 16.57 10.89 -18.28
C GLN A 82 17.94 11.54 -18.42
N GLN A 83 18.27 12.49 -17.52
CA GLN A 83 19.61 13.06 -17.46
C GLN A 83 20.54 11.87 -17.44
N ASN A 84 21.40 11.80 -18.46
CA ASN A 84 22.21 10.63 -18.77
C ASN A 84 22.72 10.02 -17.47
N ALA A 85 22.54 8.72 -17.26
CA ALA A 85 22.78 8.05 -15.99
C ALA A 85 24.15 8.40 -15.36
N PHE A 86 25.18 8.58 -16.21
CA PHE A 86 26.53 9.03 -15.81
C PHE A 86 26.65 10.48 -15.32
N HIS A 87 25.60 11.29 -15.49
CA HIS A 87 25.50 12.69 -15.06
C HIS A 87 24.62 12.89 -13.83
N ALA A 88 23.80 11.92 -13.42
CA ALA A 88 22.87 12.03 -12.29
C ALA A 88 23.57 12.43 -10.97
N HIS A 89 24.81 11.96 -10.77
CA HIS A 89 25.63 12.24 -9.59
C HIS A 89 26.96 12.96 -9.93
N SER A 90 27.06 13.66 -11.07
CA SER A 90 28.31 14.31 -11.50
C SER A 90 28.67 15.59 -10.73
N SER A 91 27.69 16.26 -10.12
CA SER A 91 27.88 17.45 -9.28
C SER A 91 26.72 17.62 -8.29
N PHE A 92 26.88 18.47 -7.27
CA PHE A 92 25.80 18.80 -6.33
C PHE A 92 24.55 19.38 -7.05
N MET A 93 24.75 20.25 -8.04
CA MET A 93 23.65 20.78 -8.87
C MET A 93 23.01 19.70 -9.74
N GLY A 94 23.78 18.75 -10.26
CA GLY A 94 23.27 17.59 -10.99
C GLY A 94 22.39 16.70 -10.11
N ILE A 95 22.81 16.46 -8.86
CA ILE A 95 22.02 15.74 -7.85
C ILE A 95 20.73 16.50 -7.53
N LEU A 96 20.81 17.78 -7.19
CA LEU A 96 19.64 18.58 -6.83
C LEU A 96 18.61 18.57 -7.97
N ARG A 97 19.04 18.84 -9.21
CA ARG A 97 18.19 18.79 -10.41
C ARG A 97 17.58 17.40 -10.66
N THR A 98 18.39 16.35 -10.54
CA THR A 98 17.93 14.95 -10.76
C THR A 98 16.80 14.59 -9.80
N TYR A 99 16.98 14.80 -8.50
CA TYR A 99 16.04 14.33 -7.48
C TYR A 99 14.83 15.26 -7.29
N THR A 100 15.00 16.58 -7.45
CA THR A 100 13.88 17.54 -7.27
C THR A 100 13.04 17.79 -8.52
N GLN A 101 13.58 17.58 -9.72
CA GLN A 101 12.89 17.90 -10.99
C GLN A 101 12.74 16.66 -11.86
N LEU A 102 13.85 16.08 -12.33
CA LEU A 102 13.82 15.10 -13.42
C LEU A 102 13.24 13.75 -13.02
N LEU A 103 13.54 13.23 -11.83
CA LEU A 103 12.99 11.95 -11.36
C LEU A 103 11.47 12.02 -11.09
N PRO A 104 10.92 13.03 -10.39
CA PRO A 104 9.48 13.22 -10.28
C PRO A 104 8.78 13.35 -11.66
N GLN A 105 9.39 14.07 -12.60
CA GLN A 105 8.84 14.30 -13.94
C GLN A 105 8.86 13.03 -14.81
N SER A 106 10.00 12.33 -14.91
CA SER A 106 10.13 11.09 -15.70
C SER A 106 9.29 9.91 -15.17
N ARG A 107 8.89 9.92 -13.89
CA ARG A 107 7.94 8.93 -13.34
C ARG A 107 6.54 9.09 -13.92
N ILE A 108 6.07 10.33 -14.08
CA ILE A 108 4.74 10.70 -14.58
C ILE A 108 4.93 11.80 -15.65
N PRO A 109 5.44 11.44 -16.85
CA PRO A 109 5.96 12.42 -17.81
C PRO A 109 4.88 13.12 -18.64
N TRP A 110 3.66 12.60 -18.67
CA TRP A 110 2.53 13.17 -19.40
C TRP A 110 2.14 14.55 -18.87
N THR A 111 1.73 15.45 -19.75
CA THR A 111 1.04 16.69 -19.36
C THR A 111 -0.34 16.39 -18.78
N GLY A 112 -0.95 17.36 -18.09
CA GLY A 112 -2.31 17.22 -17.56
C GLY A 112 -3.36 16.74 -18.59
N PRO A 113 -3.43 17.32 -19.81
CA PRO A 113 -4.32 16.87 -20.87
C PRO A 113 -4.02 15.46 -21.39
N GLU A 114 -2.74 15.08 -21.54
CA GLU A 114 -2.34 13.73 -21.97
C GLU A 114 -2.72 12.69 -20.91
N TYR A 115 -2.45 12.97 -19.62
CA TYR A 115 -2.84 12.12 -18.50
C TYR A 115 -4.36 11.87 -18.47
N VAL A 116 -5.15 12.93 -18.62
CA VAL A 116 -6.61 12.88 -18.63
C VAL A 116 -7.15 12.15 -19.88
N THR A 117 -6.45 12.26 -21.02
CA THR A 117 -6.79 11.52 -22.24
C THR A 117 -6.58 10.03 -22.06
N LEU A 118 -5.45 9.62 -21.48
CA LEU A 118 -5.17 8.23 -21.12
C LEU A 118 -6.19 7.67 -20.12
N TYR A 119 -6.47 8.42 -19.04
CA TYR A 119 -7.50 8.06 -18.06
C TYR A 119 -8.87 7.82 -18.74
N ASN A 120 -9.32 8.74 -19.60
CA ASN A 120 -10.58 8.59 -20.33
C ASN A 120 -10.58 7.34 -21.21
N HIS A 121 -9.52 7.12 -21.98
CA HIS A 121 -9.47 6.04 -22.96
C HIS A 121 -9.36 4.65 -22.30
N ILE A 122 -8.60 4.53 -21.22
CA ILE A 122 -8.58 3.31 -20.40
C ILE A 122 -9.98 3.07 -19.78
N GLY A 123 -10.68 4.11 -19.34
CA GLY A 123 -12.06 4.01 -18.86
C GLY A 123 -13.04 3.49 -19.91
N ILE A 124 -12.93 3.92 -21.17
CA ILE A 124 -13.72 3.41 -22.31
C ILE A 124 -13.42 1.93 -22.53
N ILE A 125 -12.14 1.55 -22.62
CA ILE A 125 -11.70 0.16 -22.77
C ILE A 125 -12.25 -0.75 -21.65
N VAL A 126 -12.29 -0.27 -20.40
CA VAL A 126 -12.87 -1.01 -19.27
C VAL A 126 -14.39 -1.17 -19.44
N ALA A 127 -15.10 -0.14 -19.90
CA ALA A 127 -16.54 -0.19 -20.13
C ALA A 127 -16.92 -1.14 -21.29
N ASP A 128 -16.17 -1.11 -22.39
CA ASP A 128 -16.42 -1.91 -23.59
C ASP A 128 -16.11 -3.41 -23.37
N ILE A 129 -15.04 -3.72 -22.64
CA ILE A 129 -14.61 -5.10 -22.36
C ILE A 129 -15.36 -5.71 -21.18
N PHE A 130 -15.75 -4.89 -20.19
CA PHE A 130 -16.31 -5.33 -18.91
C PHE A 130 -15.49 -6.45 -18.24
N PRO A 131 -14.19 -6.23 -17.94
CA PRO A 131 -13.29 -7.28 -17.47
C PRO A 131 -13.61 -7.77 -16.05
N LEU A 132 -13.42 -9.06 -15.77
CA LEU A 132 -13.58 -9.63 -14.42
C LEU A 132 -12.56 -9.07 -13.42
N VAL A 133 -11.34 -8.82 -13.90
CA VAL A 133 -10.22 -8.22 -13.16
C VAL A 133 -9.32 -7.45 -14.13
N ILE A 134 -8.74 -6.36 -13.64
CA ILE A 134 -7.74 -5.55 -14.34
C ILE A 134 -6.36 -5.82 -13.72
N VAL A 135 -5.39 -6.30 -14.51
CA VAL A 135 -3.99 -6.40 -14.10
C VAL A 135 -3.28 -5.13 -14.57
N ILE A 136 -2.78 -4.32 -13.64
CA ILE A 136 -2.29 -2.96 -13.90
C ILE A 136 -0.82 -2.81 -13.50
N ASP A 137 0.01 -2.38 -14.45
CA ASP A 137 1.34 -1.83 -14.22
C ASP A 137 1.20 -0.59 -13.32
N ALA A 138 1.73 -0.67 -12.09
CA ALA A 138 1.63 0.41 -11.11
C ALA A 138 2.26 1.73 -11.60
N THR A 139 3.16 1.67 -12.60
CA THR A 139 3.84 2.84 -13.17
C THR A 139 3.06 3.53 -14.30
N LEU A 140 1.89 3.00 -14.69
CA LEU A 140 0.91 3.63 -15.58
C LEU A 140 -0.22 4.28 -14.76
N ALA A 141 0.13 5.37 -14.05
CA ALA A 141 -0.73 6.05 -13.08
C ALA A 141 -2.18 6.36 -13.54
N PRO A 142 -2.44 6.78 -14.80
CA PRO A 142 -3.82 6.94 -15.30
C PRO A 142 -4.68 5.67 -15.20
N GLY A 143 -4.10 4.48 -15.42
CA GLY A 143 -4.82 3.20 -15.30
C GLY A 143 -5.12 2.84 -13.85
N VAL A 144 -4.23 3.21 -12.92
CA VAL A 144 -4.47 3.07 -11.47
C VAL A 144 -5.61 4.00 -11.03
N ASP A 145 -5.65 5.24 -11.52
CA ASP A 145 -6.77 6.17 -11.29
C ASP A 145 -8.10 5.66 -11.84
N VAL A 146 -8.11 5.02 -13.02
CA VAL A 146 -9.34 4.38 -13.56
C VAL A 146 -9.82 3.27 -12.63
N CYS A 147 -8.93 2.38 -12.19
CA CYS A 147 -9.29 1.29 -11.28
C CYS A 147 -9.86 1.81 -9.94
N ARG A 148 -9.25 2.86 -9.38
CA ARG A 148 -9.71 3.55 -8.16
C ARG A 148 -11.07 4.24 -8.37
N THR A 149 -11.25 4.97 -9.47
CA THR A 149 -12.48 5.76 -9.69
C THR A 149 -13.68 4.89 -10.03
N LEU A 150 -13.47 3.83 -10.81
CA LEU A 150 -14.52 2.84 -11.13
C LEU A 150 -14.72 1.79 -10.02
N LYS A 151 -13.92 1.82 -8.95
CA LYS A 151 -13.87 0.81 -7.88
C LYS A 151 -13.72 -0.63 -8.41
N TRP A 152 -12.96 -0.77 -9.50
CA TRP A 152 -12.89 -2.02 -10.24
C TRP A 152 -11.92 -3.00 -9.57
N ARG A 153 -12.22 -4.30 -9.66
CA ARG A 153 -11.31 -5.36 -9.18
C ARG A 153 -10.00 -5.27 -9.95
N HIS A 154 -8.91 -4.97 -9.25
CA HIS A 154 -7.61 -4.81 -9.89
C HIS A 154 -6.46 -5.41 -9.08
N VAL A 155 -5.43 -5.82 -9.80
CA VAL A 155 -4.20 -6.42 -9.30
C VAL A 155 -3.04 -5.51 -9.71
N LEU A 156 -2.25 -5.04 -8.74
CA LEU A 156 -1.11 -4.17 -9.01
C LEU A 156 0.17 -4.98 -9.18
N ILE A 157 0.91 -4.67 -10.25
CA ILE A 157 2.28 -5.14 -10.46
C ILE A 157 3.22 -3.94 -10.23
N PRO A 158 3.98 -3.94 -9.13
CA PRO A 158 4.96 -2.91 -8.82
C PRO A 158 6.26 -3.10 -9.62
N PRO A 159 7.01 -2.03 -9.91
CA PRO A 159 8.21 -2.10 -10.74
C PRO A 159 9.43 -2.80 -10.11
N ALA A 160 9.44 -3.01 -8.80
CA ALA A 160 10.64 -3.38 -8.04
C ALA A 160 10.30 -4.08 -6.70
N THR A 161 11.35 -4.28 -5.88
CA THR A 161 11.34 -4.82 -4.51
C THR A 161 10.50 -4.01 -3.53
N LEU A 162 10.06 -4.64 -2.44
CA LEU A 162 9.21 -3.97 -1.46
C LEU A 162 10.00 -3.02 -0.53
N ILE A 163 11.29 -3.30 -0.27
CA ILE A 163 12.19 -2.41 0.49
C ILE A 163 12.32 -1.04 -0.20
N PHE A 164 12.28 -1.02 -1.54
CA PHE A 164 12.29 0.22 -2.32
C PHE A 164 10.95 0.99 -2.26
N MET A 165 9.85 0.34 -1.85
CA MET A 165 8.52 0.96 -1.71
C MET A 165 8.26 1.54 -0.31
N ASP A 166 9.09 1.19 0.67
CA ASP A 166 9.01 1.75 2.01
C ASP A 166 10.39 2.01 2.63
N TYR A 167 10.83 3.26 2.44
CA TYR A 167 12.05 3.80 3.04
C TYR A 167 12.07 3.75 4.58
N SER A 168 10.96 3.47 5.26
CA SER A 168 10.89 3.36 6.73
C SER A 168 11.24 1.96 7.27
N LEU A 169 11.29 0.92 6.42
CA LEU A 169 11.47 -0.49 6.85
C LEU A 169 12.92 -1.01 6.90
N GLY A 170 13.94 -0.15 6.70
CA GLY A 170 15.34 -0.61 6.50
C GLY A 170 16.42 0.15 7.28
N PRO A 171 16.89 -0.35 8.45
CA PRO A 171 17.97 0.30 9.20
C PRO A 171 19.34 0.30 8.49
N ARG A 172 19.53 -0.52 7.46
CA ARG A 172 20.82 -0.63 6.71
C ARG A 172 21.04 0.45 5.65
N PHE A 173 19.99 1.13 5.19
CA PHE A 173 20.08 2.11 4.09
C PHE A 173 20.07 3.58 4.54
N LEU A 174 19.95 3.84 5.85
CA LEU A 174 20.00 5.16 6.49
C LEU A 174 21.42 5.76 6.54
N SER A 175 22.14 5.76 5.42
CA SER A 175 23.26 6.70 5.28
C SER A 175 22.70 8.12 5.19
N LEU A 176 23.39 9.09 5.81
CA LEU A 176 22.94 10.50 5.81
C LEU A 176 22.65 11.01 4.38
N LYS A 177 23.45 10.55 3.39
CA LYS A 177 23.28 10.88 1.97
C LYS A 177 21.99 10.29 1.38
N ASN A 178 21.63 9.05 1.69
CA ASN A 178 20.39 8.45 1.21
C ASN A 178 19.17 9.14 1.81
N LEU A 179 19.25 9.54 3.09
CA LEU A 179 18.22 10.35 3.72
C LEU A 179 18.08 11.73 3.04
N THR A 180 19.20 12.38 2.70
CA THR A 180 19.18 13.63 1.90
C THR A 180 18.57 13.42 0.51
N LEU A 181 18.96 12.37 -0.22
CA LEU A 181 18.42 12.09 -1.57
C LEU A 181 16.94 11.72 -1.54
N GLY A 182 16.49 10.95 -0.54
CA GLY A 182 15.08 10.65 -0.30
C GLY A 182 14.27 11.90 0.06
N LEU A 183 14.82 12.80 0.88
CA LEU A 183 14.21 14.09 1.18
C LEU A 183 14.11 14.98 -0.06
N LEU A 184 15.18 15.08 -0.87
CA LEU A 184 15.15 15.83 -2.13
C LEU A 184 14.13 15.26 -3.12
N LEU A 185 14.00 13.94 -3.20
CA LEU A 185 12.97 13.28 -4.00
C LEU A 185 11.57 13.60 -3.50
N HIS A 186 11.35 13.52 -2.17
CA HIS A 186 10.07 13.86 -1.56
C HIS A 186 9.68 15.32 -1.84
N LEU A 187 10.58 16.27 -1.58
CA LEU A 187 10.40 17.68 -1.90
C LEU A 187 10.14 17.90 -3.41
N GLY A 188 10.82 17.15 -4.28
CA GLY A 188 10.54 17.13 -5.71
C GLY A 188 9.12 16.68 -6.03
N THR A 189 8.65 15.58 -5.42
CA THR A 189 7.28 15.08 -5.64
C THR A 189 6.20 16.02 -5.10
N THR A 190 6.44 16.71 -3.97
CA THR A 190 5.44 17.61 -3.36
C THR A 190 5.41 19.00 -4.01
N HIS A 191 6.57 19.53 -4.44
CA HIS A 191 6.69 20.89 -4.97
C HIS A 191 6.88 20.99 -6.49
N SER A 192 6.92 19.87 -7.23
CA SER A 192 7.03 19.90 -8.70
C SER A 192 5.85 20.62 -9.37
N PRO A 193 6.08 21.72 -10.12
CA PRO A 193 5.03 22.42 -10.85
C PRO A 193 4.34 21.53 -11.90
N HIS A 194 5.09 20.61 -12.51
CA HIS A 194 4.57 19.64 -13.48
C HIS A 194 3.52 18.71 -12.82
N LEU A 195 3.85 18.14 -11.66
CA LEU A 195 2.90 17.30 -10.92
C LEU A 195 1.70 18.11 -10.40
N GLN A 196 1.89 19.38 -10.03
CA GLN A 196 0.78 20.27 -9.68
C GLN A 196 -0.16 20.57 -10.86
N GLN A 197 0.36 20.71 -12.08
CA GLN A 197 -0.47 20.83 -13.30
C GLN A 197 -1.28 19.55 -13.56
N ILE A 198 -0.67 18.37 -13.43
CA ILE A 198 -1.39 17.09 -13.54
C ILE A 198 -2.46 16.98 -12.44
N GLN A 199 -2.13 17.29 -11.19
CA GLN A 199 -3.07 17.27 -10.08
C GLN A 199 -4.26 18.24 -10.30
N THR A 200 -4.01 19.38 -10.95
CA THR A 200 -5.05 20.35 -11.32
C THR A 200 -5.97 19.79 -12.40
N ALA A 201 -5.42 19.18 -13.46
CA ALA A 201 -6.19 18.51 -14.50
C ALA A 201 -7.00 17.31 -13.96
N ARG A 202 -6.42 16.54 -13.03
CA ARG A 202 -7.11 15.46 -12.30
C ARG A 202 -8.30 15.99 -11.50
N ARG A 203 -8.10 17.03 -10.68
CA ARG A 203 -9.17 17.68 -9.89
C ARG A 203 -10.29 18.23 -10.78
N ALA A 204 -9.97 18.81 -11.93
CA ALA A 204 -10.96 19.29 -12.90
C ALA A 204 -11.83 18.17 -13.49
N ARG A 205 -11.41 16.90 -13.37
CA ARG A 205 -12.20 15.70 -13.73
C ARG A 205 -12.82 14.99 -12.51
N GLY A 206 -12.85 15.63 -11.35
CA GLY A 206 -13.40 15.05 -10.11
C GLY A 206 -12.49 14.02 -9.43
N LEU A 207 -11.28 13.79 -9.93
CA LEU A 207 -10.32 12.89 -9.30
C LEU A 207 -9.76 13.55 -8.04
N THR A 208 -10.16 13.03 -6.88
CA THR A 208 -9.71 13.48 -5.56
C THR A 208 -8.59 12.57 -5.04
N GLY A 209 -7.72 13.13 -4.18
CA GLY A 209 -6.53 12.43 -3.67
C GLY A 209 -5.25 12.68 -4.48
N LEU A 210 -4.14 12.13 -3.99
CA LEU A 210 -2.81 12.24 -4.59
C LEU A 210 -2.75 11.53 -5.95
N ILE A 211 -1.77 11.89 -6.79
CA ILE A 211 -1.48 11.13 -8.01
C ILE A 211 -0.96 9.74 -7.58
N PRO A 212 -1.37 8.63 -8.22
CA PRO A 212 -0.78 7.32 -7.95
C PRO A 212 0.72 7.35 -8.31
N ASP A 213 1.58 7.47 -7.30
CA ASP A 213 3.03 7.32 -7.48
C ASP A 213 3.39 5.84 -7.20
N PRO A 214 3.98 5.12 -8.18
CA PRO A 214 4.42 3.74 -7.99
C PRO A 214 5.46 3.53 -6.89
N GLN A 215 5.99 4.58 -6.24
CA GLN A 215 6.99 4.48 -5.17
C GLN A 215 6.59 5.15 -3.85
N ALA A 216 5.40 5.77 -3.75
CA ALA A 216 4.99 6.46 -2.54
C ALA A 216 4.36 5.50 -1.51
N SER A 217 5.20 4.95 -0.63
CA SER A 217 4.84 4.47 0.73
C SER A 217 3.53 3.69 0.87
N PHE A 218 3.42 2.56 0.16
CA PHE A 218 2.24 1.68 0.08
C PHE A 218 0.96 2.36 -0.47
N PRO A 219 -0.06 1.59 -0.91
CA PRO A 219 -1.42 2.11 -0.89
C PRO A 219 -1.73 2.55 0.55
N GLN A 220 -1.97 3.85 0.75
CA GLN A 220 -2.25 4.36 2.08
C GLN A 220 -3.51 3.69 2.67
N PRO A 221 -3.73 3.70 4.00
CA PRO A 221 -4.94 3.09 4.58
C PRO A 221 -6.28 3.60 4.03
N ARG A 222 -6.26 4.75 3.33
CA ARG A 222 -7.40 5.39 2.64
C ARG A 222 -7.47 5.14 1.13
N ASP A 223 -6.43 4.58 0.53
CA ASP A 223 -6.50 4.12 -0.86
C ASP A 223 -7.34 2.84 -0.90
N GLU A 224 -8.29 2.77 -1.84
CA GLU A 224 -9.04 1.53 -2.09
C GLU A 224 -8.05 0.44 -2.48
N ARG A 225 -7.88 -0.55 -1.60
CA ARG A 225 -6.77 -1.50 -1.68
C ARG A 225 -6.90 -2.34 -2.96
N PRO A 226 -5.79 -2.57 -3.68
CA PRO A 226 -5.78 -3.56 -4.76
C PRO A 226 -6.19 -4.93 -4.19
N LEU A 227 -6.81 -5.75 -5.04
CA LEU A 227 -7.22 -7.10 -4.66
C LEU A 227 -6.01 -7.96 -4.30
N LEU A 228 -4.91 -7.78 -5.04
CA LEU A 228 -3.58 -8.36 -4.80
C LEU A 228 -2.48 -7.37 -5.24
N LEU A 229 -1.33 -7.42 -4.56
CA LEU A 229 -0.07 -6.82 -5.00
C LEU A 229 0.92 -7.95 -5.32
N LEU A 230 1.26 -8.11 -6.61
CA LEU A 230 2.12 -9.21 -7.09
C LEU A 230 3.55 -8.72 -7.28
N LEU A 231 4.40 -8.88 -6.27
CA LEU A 231 5.80 -8.45 -6.33
C LEU A 231 6.58 -9.31 -7.33
N PRO A 232 7.37 -8.72 -8.25
CA PRO A 232 8.25 -9.46 -9.16
C PRO A 232 9.51 -10.01 -8.49
N THR A 233 9.51 -10.17 -7.16
CA THR A 233 10.64 -10.61 -6.34
C THR A 233 10.31 -11.86 -5.52
N HIS A 234 11.33 -12.64 -5.14
CA HIS A 234 11.18 -13.84 -4.31
C HIS A 234 11.63 -13.58 -2.86
N ARG A 235 10.95 -14.19 -1.89
CA ARG A 235 11.23 -14.05 -0.44
C ARG A 235 12.67 -14.41 -0.04
N THR A 236 13.37 -15.24 -0.81
CA THR A 236 14.76 -15.66 -0.50
C THR A 236 15.78 -14.55 -0.67
N TYR A 237 15.51 -13.59 -1.55
CA TYR A 237 16.38 -12.44 -1.80
C TYR A 237 15.69 -11.10 -1.49
N ASP A 238 14.38 -11.09 -1.24
CA ASP A 238 13.58 -9.92 -0.87
C ASP A 238 12.77 -10.21 0.42
N PRO A 239 13.42 -10.31 1.59
CA PRO A 239 12.74 -10.62 2.84
C PRO A 239 11.94 -9.41 3.36
N ILE A 240 10.61 -9.54 3.37
CA ILE A 240 9.69 -8.58 4.01
C ILE A 240 9.80 -8.65 5.54
N PRO A 241 9.95 -7.50 6.24
CA PRO A 241 9.69 -7.42 7.68
C PRO A 241 8.20 -7.63 7.98
N THR A 242 7.87 -8.63 8.80
CA THR A 242 6.50 -8.87 9.26
C THR A 242 6.07 -7.87 10.34
N PRO A 243 4.77 -7.49 10.43
CA PRO A 243 3.64 -8.03 9.69
C PRO A 243 3.15 -7.14 8.53
N ILE A 244 3.03 -7.70 7.33
CA ILE A 244 2.34 -7.07 6.19
C ILE A 244 0.96 -7.71 5.98
N SER A 245 0.00 -6.90 5.51
CA SER A 245 -1.38 -7.31 5.23
C SER A 245 -1.50 -8.48 4.23
N ALA A 246 -2.61 -9.23 4.32
CA ALA A 246 -2.84 -10.49 3.60
C ALA A 246 -2.97 -10.40 2.05
N GLY A 247 -2.69 -9.24 1.44
CA GLY A 247 -2.82 -9.00 -0.01
C GLY A 247 -1.50 -8.93 -0.80
N VAL A 248 -0.34 -9.07 -0.15
CA VAL A 248 0.98 -8.95 -0.81
C VAL A 248 1.59 -10.32 -1.09
N ILE A 249 1.92 -10.60 -2.36
CA ILE A 249 2.43 -11.91 -2.80
C ILE A 249 3.75 -11.73 -3.53
N HIS A 250 4.78 -12.45 -3.07
CA HIS A 250 6.03 -12.62 -3.82
C HIS A 250 5.82 -13.63 -4.95
N CYS A 251 5.95 -13.15 -6.18
CA CYS A 251 5.81 -13.93 -7.40
C CYS A 251 7.10 -13.94 -8.22
N GLY A 252 8.24 -13.52 -7.67
CA GLY A 252 9.44 -13.27 -8.48
C GLY A 252 10.37 -14.46 -8.72
N PRO A 253 11.26 -14.35 -9.72
CA PRO A 253 11.26 -13.31 -10.76
C PRO A 253 10.19 -13.59 -11.83
N ILE A 254 9.33 -12.59 -12.13
CA ILE A 254 8.34 -12.68 -13.20
C ILE A 254 9.06 -12.36 -14.52
N THR A 255 9.29 -13.37 -15.36
CA THR A 255 9.94 -13.20 -16.66
C THR A 255 9.16 -13.92 -17.77
N LEU A 256 9.28 -13.40 -18.99
CA LEU A 256 8.78 -14.06 -20.20
C LEU A 256 9.26 -15.52 -20.30
N PRO A 257 8.53 -16.39 -21.03
CA PRO A 257 9.00 -17.73 -21.37
C PRO A 257 10.35 -17.68 -22.07
N LEU A 258 11.27 -18.55 -21.65
CA LEU A 258 12.61 -18.61 -22.24
C LEU A 258 12.52 -19.12 -23.69
N ARG A 259 12.77 -18.23 -24.67
CA ARG A 259 13.04 -18.64 -26.06
C ARG A 259 14.53 -18.94 -26.22
N PRO A 260 14.95 -20.18 -26.52
CA PRO A 260 16.37 -20.51 -26.66
C PRO A 260 17.02 -19.70 -27.78
N ILE A 261 18.10 -18.99 -27.45
CA ILE A 261 18.77 -18.06 -28.37
C ILE A 261 19.23 -18.69 -29.69
N GLY A 262 19.56 -20.00 -29.69
CA GLY A 262 19.91 -20.74 -30.89
C GLY A 262 18.78 -20.90 -31.92
N LYS A 263 17.51 -20.74 -31.52
CA LYS A 263 16.36 -20.74 -32.44
C LYS A 263 16.09 -19.36 -33.04
N THR A 264 16.33 -18.30 -32.28
CA THR A 264 16.00 -16.91 -32.68
C THR A 264 17.16 -16.17 -33.32
N HIS A 265 18.39 -16.45 -32.89
CA HIS A 265 19.62 -15.74 -33.26
C HIS A 265 20.81 -16.73 -33.35
N PRO A 266 20.84 -17.63 -34.35
CA PRO A 266 21.84 -18.70 -34.44
C PRO A 266 23.29 -18.18 -34.46
N ASP A 267 23.59 -17.11 -35.20
CA ASP A 267 24.94 -16.53 -35.29
C ASP A 267 25.45 -15.96 -33.95
N LEU A 268 24.53 -15.50 -33.10
CA LEU A 268 24.85 -15.03 -31.77
C LEU A 268 25.01 -16.20 -30.80
N ALA A 269 24.16 -17.23 -30.91
CA ALA A 269 24.31 -18.44 -30.12
C ALA A 269 25.64 -19.18 -30.41
N LEU A 270 26.03 -19.27 -31.69
CA LEU A 270 27.32 -19.81 -32.11
C LEU A 270 28.50 -18.99 -31.58
N TRP A 271 28.38 -17.66 -31.56
CA TRP A 271 29.42 -16.80 -31.00
C TRP A 271 29.52 -16.91 -29.47
N LEU A 272 28.39 -16.89 -28.75
CA LEU A 272 28.34 -17.07 -27.30
C LEU A 272 28.97 -18.41 -26.87
N ARG A 273 28.70 -19.49 -27.61
CA ARG A 273 29.28 -20.83 -27.36
C ARG A 273 30.80 -20.93 -27.49
N GLN A 274 31.49 -19.93 -28.04
CA GLN A 274 32.94 -20.03 -28.21
C GLN A 274 33.70 -19.89 -26.88
N ARG A 275 33.21 -19.03 -25.98
CA ARG A 275 33.96 -18.52 -24.82
C ARG A 275 33.03 -18.00 -23.71
N PRO A 276 33.43 -18.13 -22.43
CA PRO A 276 32.81 -17.39 -21.33
C PRO A 276 32.68 -15.89 -21.66
N THR A 277 31.46 -15.38 -21.59
CA THR A 277 31.10 -14.04 -22.06
C THR A 277 30.73 -13.14 -20.88
N VAL A 278 31.25 -11.92 -20.84
CA VAL A 278 30.71 -10.84 -20.00
C VAL A 278 29.70 -10.05 -20.83
N LEU A 279 28.45 -9.96 -20.35
CA LEU A 279 27.39 -9.16 -20.96
C LEU A 279 27.30 -7.81 -20.25
N ILE A 280 27.55 -6.70 -20.95
CA ILE A 280 27.44 -5.34 -20.41
C ILE A 280 26.17 -4.68 -20.97
N THR A 281 25.21 -4.38 -20.10
CA THR A 281 23.92 -3.76 -20.44
C THR A 281 23.44 -2.82 -19.34
N LEU A 282 23.75 -1.52 -19.45
CA LEU A 282 23.32 -0.49 -18.50
C LEU A 282 21.90 0.06 -18.78
N GLY A 283 21.06 -0.72 -19.45
CA GLY A 283 19.68 -0.36 -19.77
C GLY A 283 19.48 0.38 -21.10
N PRO A 284 18.23 0.49 -21.58
CA PRO A 284 17.92 1.04 -22.89
C PRO A 284 18.12 2.56 -22.98
N ASP A 285 18.14 3.29 -21.87
CA ASP A 285 18.17 4.77 -21.86
C ASP A 285 19.55 5.35 -21.53
N THR A 286 20.47 4.52 -21.06
CA THR A 286 21.85 4.93 -20.81
C THR A 286 22.58 5.17 -22.13
N ARG A 287 23.06 6.41 -22.31
CA ARG A 287 23.96 6.80 -23.39
C ARG A 287 25.36 6.97 -22.80
N TYR A 288 26.41 6.68 -23.55
CA TYR A 288 27.78 6.78 -23.09
C TYR A 288 28.39 8.10 -23.61
N PRO A 289 28.69 9.08 -22.74
CA PRO A 289 29.53 10.21 -23.11
C PRO A 289 30.91 9.72 -23.58
N ALA A 290 31.61 10.48 -24.42
CA ALA A 290 32.89 10.05 -24.98
C ALA A 290 33.92 9.56 -23.92
N ARG A 291 33.96 10.21 -22.75
CA ARG A 291 34.81 9.82 -21.62
C ARG A 291 34.48 8.41 -21.10
N GLU A 292 33.20 8.09 -20.92
CA GLU A 292 32.72 6.77 -20.52
C GLU A 292 32.98 5.72 -21.61
N GLN A 293 32.75 6.05 -22.88
CA GLN A 293 33.04 5.12 -23.97
C GLN A 293 34.52 4.70 -23.94
N ILE A 294 35.44 5.67 -23.78
CA ILE A 294 36.88 5.40 -23.64
C ILE A 294 37.18 4.62 -22.36
N ALA A 295 36.58 4.98 -21.22
CA ALA A 295 36.84 4.33 -19.94
C ALA A 295 36.41 2.85 -19.93
N PHE A 296 35.21 2.54 -20.46
CA PHE A 296 34.74 1.17 -20.60
C PHE A 296 35.55 0.40 -21.65
N ALA A 297 35.88 1.01 -22.80
CA ALA A 297 36.71 0.35 -23.82
C ALA A 297 38.11 0.00 -23.30
N THR A 298 38.73 0.86 -22.48
CA THR A 298 40.02 0.58 -21.81
C THR A 298 39.88 -0.58 -20.82
N ALA A 299 38.89 -0.53 -19.92
CA ALA A 299 38.62 -1.60 -18.94
C ALA A 299 38.36 -2.96 -19.61
N ILE A 300 37.53 -2.98 -20.67
CA ILE A 300 37.25 -4.16 -21.49
C ILE A 300 38.54 -4.69 -22.14
N THR A 301 39.39 -3.80 -22.66
CA THR A 301 40.67 -4.18 -23.28
C THR A 301 41.61 -4.82 -22.25
N ALA A 302 41.70 -4.26 -21.04
CA ALA A 302 42.50 -4.80 -19.95
C ALA A 302 42.00 -6.18 -19.49
N VAL A 303 40.69 -6.36 -19.28
CA VAL A 303 40.08 -7.67 -18.95
C VAL A 303 40.33 -8.70 -20.06
N LEU A 304 40.17 -8.33 -21.33
CA LEU A 304 40.40 -9.24 -22.46
C LEU A 304 41.89 -9.61 -22.62
N ALA A 305 42.82 -8.78 -22.16
CA ALA A 305 44.24 -9.11 -22.07
C ALA A 305 44.53 -10.05 -20.88
N ALA A 306 44.00 -9.75 -19.69
CA ALA A 306 44.23 -10.50 -18.45
C ALA A 306 43.56 -11.89 -18.43
N LYS A 307 42.41 -12.05 -19.10
CA LYS A 307 41.67 -13.33 -19.20
C LYS A 307 41.54 -13.75 -20.68
N PRO A 308 42.53 -14.46 -21.26
CA PRO A 308 42.60 -14.76 -22.70
C PRO A 308 41.42 -15.57 -23.26
N LEU A 309 40.75 -16.36 -22.40
CA LEU A 309 39.61 -17.21 -22.77
C LEU A 309 38.25 -16.50 -22.73
N VAL A 310 38.16 -15.29 -22.17
CA VAL A 310 36.89 -14.54 -22.03
C VAL A 310 36.56 -13.73 -23.29
N GLN A 311 35.28 -13.46 -23.56
CA GLN A 311 34.83 -12.48 -24.55
C GLN A 311 33.82 -11.50 -23.93
N VAL A 312 33.53 -10.38 -24.61
CA VAL A 312 32.65 -9.32 -24.11
C VAL A 312 31.59 -8.96 -25.14
N LEU A 313 30.33 -8.92 -24.73
CA LEU A 313 29.22 -8.33 -25.49
C LEU A 313 28.78 -7.05 -24.77
N TRP A 314 28.89 -5.91 -25.45
CA TRP A 314 28.62 -4.60 -24.87
C TRP A 314 27.48 -3.89 -25.59
N LEU A 315 26.38 -3.65 -24.89
CA LEU A 315 25.36 -2.68 -25.28
C LEU A 315 25.91 -1.28 -25.03
N MET A 316 26.24 -0.55 -26.10
CA MET A 316 26.78 0.79 -26.05
C MET A 316 26.03 1.69 -27.01
N LYS A 317 25.30 2.65 -26.46
CA LYS A 317 24.68 3.74 -27.22
C LYS A 317 25.55 4.98 -27.02
N PRO A 318 26.21 5.53 -28.05
CA PRO A 318 26.91 6.79 -27.89
C PRO A 318 25.93 7.92 -27.55
N GLU A 319 26.38 8.88 -26.74
CA GLU A 319 25.69 10.15 -26.57
C GLU A 319 25.91 11.02 -27.82
N PRO A 320 24.86 11.66 -28.39
CA PRO A 320 25.03 12.47 -29.59
C PRO A 320 25.96 13.66 -29.34
N THR A 321 27.07 13.72 -30.05
CA THR A 321 27.82 14.97 -30.21
C THR A 321 26.99 15.92 -31.05
N SER A 322 26.87 17.17 -30.61
CA SER A 322 26.07 18.19 -31.28
C SER A 322 26.44 18.35 -32.77
N PHE A 323 25.43 18.39 -33.63
CA PHE A 323 25.43 18.74 -35.07
C PHE A 323 25.49 17.66 -36.17
N GLU A 324 25.46 16.35 -35.91
CA GLU A 324 25.24 15.36 -36.98
C GLU A 324 24.08 14.39 -36.72
N VAL A 325 23.07 14.45 -37.60
CA VAL A 325 21.94 13.51 -37.66
C VAL A 325 22.14 12.62 -38.89
N GLY A 326 22.61 11.39 -38.69
CA GLY A 326 22.83 10.42 -39.76
C GLY A 326 23.03 9.01 -39.23
N CYS A 327 22.37 8.02 -39.83
CA CYS A 327 22.43 6.63 -39.37
C CYS A 327 23.73 5.93 -39.75
N CYS A 328 24.57 5.59 -38.76
CA CYS A 328 25.39 4.36 -38.71
C CYS A 328 25.94 4.18 -37.28
N SER A 329 25.77 3.02 -36.64
CA SER A 329 26.14 2.84 -35.22
C SER A 329 27.63 3.00 -34.94
N ASP A 330 28.50 2.63 -35.89
CA ASP A 330 29.95 2.79 -35.77
C ASP A 330 30.41 4.26 -36.02
N GLY A 331 29.62 5.08 -36.73
CA GLY A 331 29.97 6.47 -37.06
C GLY A 331 29.85 7.46 -35.88
N LEU A 332 29.01 7.14 -34.89
CA LEU A 332 28.88 7.92 -33.64
C LEU A 332 29.82 7.45 -32.51
N MET A 333 30.69 6.46 -32.75
CA MET A 333 31.63 5.97 -31.73
C MET A 333 32.90 6.83 -31.69
N ASP A 334 33.45 7.06 -30.49
CA ASP A 334 34.75 7.74 -30.36
C ASP A 334 35.85 6.98 -31.12
N ALA A 335 36.69 7.70 -31.87
CA ALA A 335 37.73 7.11 -32.71
C ALA A 335 38.75 6.26 -31.91
N LYS A 336 38.96 6.53 -30.60
CA LYS A 336 39.77 5.69 -29.72
C LYS A 336 39.08 4.37 -29.42
N VAL A 337 37.75 4.35 -29.29
CA VAL A 337 36.97 3.12 -29.09
C VAL A 337 37.06 2.24 -30.32
N LEU A 338 36.96 2.80 -31.53
CA LEU A 338 37.17 2.06 -32.78
C LEU A 338 38.60 1.49 -32.88
N ARG A 339 39.62 2.26 -32.48
CA ARG A 339 41.02 1.77 -32.41
C ARG A 339 41.22 0.68 -31.36
N LEU A 340 40.59 0.78 -30.19
CA LEU A 340 40.63 -0.25 -29.14
C LEU A 340 39.89 -1.52 -29.58
N LYS A 341 38.68 -1.37 -30.16
CA LYS A 341 37.92 -2.45 -30.81
C LYS A 341 38.82 -3.16 -31.83
N ALA A 342 39.46 -2.44 -32.76
CA ALA A 342 40.35 -3.00 -33.77
C ALA A 342 41.56 -3.75 -33.20
N LYS A 343 42.10 -3.37 -32.03
CA LYS A 343 43.19 -4.12 -31.35
C LYS A 343 42.75 -5.48 -30.82
N VAL A 344 41.50 -5.63 -30.40
CA VAL A 344 40.98 -6.88 -29.78
C VAL A 344 40.08 -7.70 -30.74
N SER A 345 39.60 -7.06 -31.82
CA SER A 345 38.80 -7.65 -32.89
C SER A 345 39.47 -8.74 -33.76
N PRO A 346 40.81 -8.92 -33.86
CA PRO A 346 41.38 -10.00 -34.69
C PRO A 346 40.96 -11.41 -34.25
N ARG A 347 40.47 -11.56 -33.02
CA ARG A 347 39.93 -12.81 -32.47
C ARG A 347 38.40 -12.80 -32.29
N ASN A 348 37.70 -11.79 -32.81
CA ASN A 348 36.24 -11.59 -32.66
C ASN A 348 35.73 -11.65 -31.20
N ARG A 349 36.57 -11.22 -30.23
CA ARG A 349 36.28 -11.34 -28.77
C ARG A 349 35.50 -10.17 -28.16
N LEU A 350 35.19 -9.14 -28.95
CA LEU A 350 34.41 -7.98 -28.52
C LEU A 350 33.32 -7.68 -29.56
N ARG A 351 32.05 -7.82 -29.17
CA ARG A 351 30.91 -7.35 -29.95
C ARG A 351 30.28 -6.15 -29.27
N ILE A 352 30.09 -5.06 -30.02
CA ILE A 352 29.43 -3.85 -29.55
C ILE A 352 28.13 -3.67 -30.33
N TYR A 353 27.03 -3.44 -29.62
CA TYR A 353 25.71 -3.26 -30.20
C TYR A 353 25.06 -1.96 -29.70
N ALA A 354 24.39 -1.21 -30.58
CA ALA A 354 23.59 -0.05 -30.18
C ALA A 354 22.20 -0.45 -29.60
N ARG A 355 21.71 -1.65 -29.95
CA ARG A 355 20.53 -2.30 -29.37
C ARG A 355 20.83 -3.78 -29.21
N LEU A 356 20.48 -4.39 -28.07
CA LEU A 356 20.69 -5.82 -27.89
C LEU A 356 19.95 -6.60 -29.01
N PRO A 357 20.61 -7.58 -29.65
CA PRO A 357 20.01 -8.37 -30.71
C PRO A 357 18.94 -9.33 -30.19
N ALA A 358 19.11 -9.88 -28.99
CA ALA A 358 18.20 -10.83 -28.35
C ALA A 358 17.79 -10.36 -26.94
N GLU A 359 16.72 -10.95 -26.40
CA GLU A 359 16.30 -10.74 -25.01
C GLU A 359 17.42 -11.13 -24.02
N THR A 360 17.58 -10.34 -22.96
CA THR A 360 18.65 -10.51 -21.96
C THR A 360 18.63 -11.90 -21.35
N LEU A 361 17.47 -12.39 -20.88
CA LEU A 361 17.32 -13.74 -20.33
C LEU A 361 17.74 -14.84 -21.31
N ALA A 362 17.47 -14.69 -22.62
CA ALA A 362 17.85 -15.67 -23.63
C ALA A 362 19.37 -15.72 -23.86
N MET A 363 20.08 -14.59 -23.70
CA MET A 363 21.54 -14.56 -23.70
C MET A 363 22.12 -15.16 -22.42
N LEU A 364 21.57 -14.82 -21.25
CA LEU A 364 22.03 -15.36 -19.95
C LEU A 364 21.89 -16.88 -19.90
N ALA A 365 20.73 -17.41 -20.32
CA ALA A 365 20.46 -18.84 -20.40
C ALA A 365 21.15 -19.57 -21.57
N SER A 366 22.11 -18.95 -22.26
CA SER A 366 22.93 -19.60 -23.30
C SER A 366 23.98 -20.58 -22.75
N GLY A 367 24.17 -20.63 -21.42
CA GLY A 367 25.16 -21.44 -20.73
C GLY A 367 26.61 -20.95 -20.88
N ASN A 368 26.83 -19.81 -21.54
CA ASN A 368 28.18 -19.27 -21.80
C ASN A 368 28.35 -17.81 -21.37
N VAL A 369 27.34 -17.17 -20.78
CA VAL A 369 27.51 -15.84 -20.15
C VAL A 369 27.93 -16.06 -18.70
N GLY A 370 29.19 -15.76 -18.37
CA GLY A 370 29.74 -15.97 -17.02
C GLY A 370 29.48 -14.81 -16.06
N CYS A 371 29.11 -13.63 -16.57
CA CYS A 371 28.81 -12.45 -15.78
C CYS A 371 27.90 -11.48 -16.54
N VAL A 372 27.00 -10.79 -15.84
CA VAL A 372 26.24 -9.64 -16.36
C VAL A 372 26.56 -8.35 -15.61
N VAL A 373 26.96 -7.32 -16.34
CA VAL A 373 27.18 -5.95 -15.84
C VAL A 373 25.96 -5.10 -16.20
N HIS A 374 25.26 -4.59 -15.20
CA HIS A 374 24.06 -3.76 -15.38
C HIS A 374 24.06 -2.59 -14.39
N ARG A 375 23.16 -1.61 -14.54
CA ARG A 375 23.15 -0.46 -13.63
C ARG A 375 22.44 -0.78 -12.31
N GLY A 376 21.41 -1.64 -12.33
CA GLY A 376 20.66 -2.04 -11.14
C GLY A 376 19.17 -2.26 -11.41
N GLU A 377 18.78 -2.58 -12.64
CA GLU A 377 17.37 -2.73 -13.00
C GLU A 377 16.76 -4.01 -12.43
N ALA A 378 15.60 -3.88 -11.79
CA ALA A 378 14.86 -5.00 -11.20
C ALA A 378 14.68 -6.19 -12.17
N ARG A 379 14.38 -5.92 -13.45
CA ARG A 379 14.31 -6.96 -14.50
C ARG A 379 15.65 -7.66 -14.67
N VAL A 380 16.73 -6.93 -14.96
CA VAL A 380 18.04 -7.54 -15.29
C VAL A 380 18.62 -8.29 -14.09
N PHE A 381 18.43 -7.75 -12.88
CA PHE A 381 18.73 -8.45 -11.63
C PHE A 381 17.95 -9.77 -11.52
N GLY A 382 16.63 -9.74 -11.76
CA GLY A 382 15.76 -10.91 -11.72
C GLY A 382 16.08 -11.96 -12.79
N GLU A 383 16.42 -11.53 -14.00
CA GLU A 383 16.87 -12.39 -15.11
C GLU A 383 18.23 -13.04 -14.79
N GLY A 384 19.17 -12.30 -14.21
CA GLY A 384 20.46 -12.82 -13.75
C GLY A 384 20.31 -13.83 -12.61
N VAL A 385 19.48 -13.52 -11.61
CA VAL A 385 19.14 -14.43 -10.49
C VAL A 385 18.44 -15.70 -11.02
N ARG A 386 17.52 -15.56 -11.98
CA ARG A 386 16.84 -16.70 -12.63
C ARG A 386 17.81 -17.61 -13.39
N ALA A 387 18.77 -17.01 -14.08
CA ALA A 387 19.74 -17.74 -14.91
C ALA A 387 20.95 -18.26 -14.12
N GLY A 388 21.08 -17.96 -12.83
CA GLY A 388 22.21 -18.36 -12.00
C GLY A 388 23.52 -17.62 -12.33
N ILE A 389 23.43 -16.44 -12.95
CA ILE A 389 24.61 -15.72 -13.46
C ILE A 389 25.09 -14.67 -12.45
N PRO A 390 26.39 -14.67 -12.09
CA PRO A 390 27.01 -13.61 -11.30
C PRO A 390 26.81 -12.20 -11.87
N GLN A 391 26.67 -11.21 -10.99
CA GLN A 391 26.25 -9.87 -11.38
C GLN A 391 27.25 -8.79 -10.93
N ILE A 392 27.46 -7.79 -11.78
CA ILE A 392 28.17 -6.56 -11.42
C ILE A 392 27.19 -5.41 -11.57
N VAL A 393 26.90 -4.74 -10.46
CA VAL A 393 25.96 -3.63 -10.43
C VAL A 393 26.73 -2.31 -10.38
N LEU A 394 26.45 -1.43 -11.34
CA LEU A 394 27.03 -0.10 -11.47
C LEU A 394 25.96 0.96 -11.16
N PRO A 395 25.65 1.24 -9.89
CA PRO A 395 24.47 2.01 -9.51
C PRO A 395 24.55 3.47 -9.99
N MET A 396 23.52 3.91 -10.73
CA MET A 396 23.45 5.26 -11.31
C MET A 396 22.39 6.15 -10.66
N TYR A 397 21.35 5.56 -10.06
CA TYR A 397 20.34 6.26 -9.27
C TYR A 397 20.19 5.63 -7.88
N LEU A 398 19.55 6.32 -6.93
CA LEU A 398 19.33 5.85 -5.54
C LEU A 398 18.68 4.45 -5.48
N ALA A 399 17.78 4.15 -6.42
CA ALA A 399 17.15 2.84 -6.55
C ALA A 399 18.15 1.72 -6.85
N ASP A 400 19.15 2.00 -7.68
CA ASP A 400 20.10 1.00 -8.17
C ASP A 400 21.07 0.52 -7.07
N TYR A 401 21.37 1.37 -6.07
CA TYR A 401 22.24 1.04 -4.94
C TYR A 401 21.70 -0.10 -4.07
N GLU A 402 20.39 -0.29 -4.04
CA GLU A 402 19.76 -1.42 -3.35
C GLU A 402 20.21 -2.74 -3.96
N TYR A 403 20.11 -2.86 -5.29
CA TYR A 403 20.56 -4.05 -6.03
C TYR A 403 22.07 -4.24 -5.95
N ALA A 404 22.85 -3.15 -5.91
CA ALA A 404 24.29 -3.20 -5.72
C ALA A 404 24.69 -3.76 -4.36
N GLN A 405 24.01 -3.38 -3.26
CA GLN A 405 24.19 -4.02 -1.96
C GLN A 405 23.68 -5.47 -1.98
N ARG A 406 22.54 -5.73 -2.62
CA ARG A 406 21.87 -7.03 -2.63
C ARG A 406 22.70 -8.13 -3.29
N VAL A 407 23.43 -7.83 -4.38
CA VAL A 407 24.34 -8.83 -5.00
C VAL A 407 25.50 -9.19 -4.06
N GLU A 408 25.98 -8.25 -3.25
CA GLU A 408 27.02 -8.52 -2.25
C GLU A 408 26.50 -9.27 -1.01
N ASP A 409 25.32 -8.89 -0.50
CA ASP A 409 24.68 -9.51 0.68
C ASP A 409 24.35 -10.99 0.43
N LEU A 410 23.93 -11.32 -0.80
CA LEU A 410 23.74 -12.70 -1.26
C LEU A 410 25.05 -13.40 -1.63
N GLY A 411 26.12 -12.63 -1.87
CA GLY A 411 27.40 -13.10 -2.38
C GLY A 411 27.33 -13.64 -3.82
N ILE A 412 26.43 -13.10 -4.65
CA ILE A 412 26.23 -13.49 -6.06
C ILE A 412 26.85 -12.50 -7.04
N GLY A 413 27.68 -11.57 -6.56
CA GLY A 413 28.19 -10.48 -7.38
C GLY A 413 28.88 -9.36 -6.61
N VAL A 414 29.15 -8.27 -7.34
CA VAL A 414 29.91 -7.09 -6.86
C VAL A 414 29.08 -5.82 -7.04
N GLY A 415 28.95 -5.04 -5.96
CA GLY A 415 28.27 -3.74 -5.95
C GLY A 415 29.28 -2.60 -6.05
N VAL A 416 29.46 -2.03 -7.24
CA VAL A 416 30.49 -1.01 -7.43
C VAL A 416 30.13 0.28 -6.69
N GLY A 417 30.97 0.66 -5.73
CA GLY A 417 30.82 1.88 -4.92
C GLY A 417 30.16 1.69 -3.56
N VAL A 418 29.63 0.50 -3.25
CA VAL A 418 28.79 0.26 -2.06
C VAL A 418 29.55 0.39 -0.73
N ARG A 419 30.73 -0.23 -0.58
CA ARG A 419 31.43 -0.35 0.72
C ARG A 419 32.28 0.84 1.17
N ARG A 420 32.45 1.90 0.37
CA ARG A 420 33.33 3.04 0.73
C ARG A 420 32.55 4.17 1.43
N LYS A 421 32.77 4.32 2.74
CA LYS A 421 32.45 5.56 3.49
C LYS A 421 33.04 6.77 2.74
N GLY A 422 32.19 7.52 2.03
CA GLY A 422 32.54 8.77 1.36
C GLY A 422 32.19 8.85 -0.14
N ALA A 423 32.27 7.75 -0.89
CA ALA A 423 32.29 7.78 -2.35
C ALA A 423 30.89 7.85 -3.01
N GLY A 424 30.27 9.03 -2.99
CA GLY A 424 29.22 9.39 -3.97
C GLY A 424 29.86 9.78 -5.31
N GLY A 425 30.70 8.90 -5.86
CA GLY A 425 31.57 9.18 -6.99
C GLY A 425 31.14 8.44 -8.25
N ARG A 426 31.20 9.13 -9.39
CA ARG A 426 31.06 8.58 -10.75
C ARG A 426 31.89 7.29 -10.90
N VAL A 427 31.24 6.22 -11.35
CA VAL A 427 31.87 4.92 -11.62
C VAL A 427 33.05 5.11 -12.61
N THR A 428 34.24 4.66 -12.22
CA THR A 428 35.46 4.77 -13.05
C THR A 428 35.72 3.49 -13.84
N GLY A 429 36.44 3.61 -14.97
CA GLY A 429 36.83 2.44 -15.77
C GLY A 429 37.62 1.40 -14.95
N GLU A 430 38.53 1.85 -14.09
CA GLU A 430 39.29 1.01 -13.15
C GLU A 430 38.39 0.22 -12.19
N GLN A 431 37.31 0.82 -11.69
CA GLN A 431 36.34 0.11 -10.84
C GLN A 431 35.58 -0.97 -11.61
N VAL A 432 35.19 -0.69 -12.85
CA VAL A 432 34.52 -1.66 -13.74
C VAL A 432 35.48 -2.80 -14.10
N GLU A 433 36.73 -2.48 -14.44
CA GLU A 433 37.81 -3.45 -14.69
C GLU A 433 38.02 -4.38 -13.49
N LYS A 434 38.22 -3.81 -12.29
CA LYS A 434 38.43 -4.58 -11.06
C LYS A 434 37.25 -5.48 -10.73
N ALA A 435 36.02 -4.98 -10.87
CA ALA A 435 34.82 -5.79 -10.65
C ALA A 435 34.71 -6.94 -11.65
N MET A 436 34.98 -6.70 -12.94
CA MET A 436 35.01 -7.75 -13.96
C MET A 436 36.08 -8.80 -13.66
N LEU A 437 37.30 -8.40 -13.29
CA LEU A 437 38.37 -9.33 -12.92
C LEU A 437 38.01 -10.15 -11.67
N GLN A 438 37.36 -9.55 -10.67
CA GLN A 438 36.94 -10.23 -9.45
C GLN A 438 35.85 -11.29 -9.69
N VAL A 439 34.89 -11.03 -10.58
CA VAL A 439 33.84 -12.03 -10.92
C VAL A 439 34.37 -13.09 -11.90
N LEU A 440 35.41 -12.79 -12.67
CA LEU A 440 36.13 -13.74 -13.53
C LEU A 440 37.30 -14.43 -12.82
N ASP A 441 37.39 -14.31 -11.50
CA ASP A 441 38.42 -14.96 -10.67
C ASP A 441 38.13 -16.46 -10.45
N GLU A 442 39.19 -17.25 -10.29
CA GLU A 442 39.10 -18.72 -10.19
C GLU A 442 38.69 -19.23 -8.80
N GLU A 443 38.76 -18.39 -7.75
CA GLU A 443 38.27 -18.74 -6.41
C GLU A 443 37.07 -17.86 -6.03
N ALA A 444 37.25 -16.53 -6.07
CA ALA A 444 36.23 -15.59 -5.67
C ALA A 444 35.04 -15.57 -6.66
N GLY A 445 35.32 -15.72 -7.96
CA GLY A 445 34.31 -15.76 -9.01
C GLY A 445 33.52 -17.07 -9.06
N GLU A 446 34.18 -18.21 -8.81
CA GLU A 446 33.53 -19.52 -8.70
C GLU A 446 32.55 -19.56 -7.51
N ASN A 447 32.97 -19.12 -6.31
CA ASN A 447 32.09 -19.01 -5.13
C ASN A 447 30.85 -18.12 -5.39
N MET A 448 31.00 -17.01 -6.13
CA MET A 448 29.86 -16.19 -6.54
C MET A 448 28.92 -16.92 -7.50
N ARG A 449 29.47 -17.76 -8.40
CA ARG A 449 28.71 -18.57 -9.36
C ARG A 449 27.94 -19.68 -8.67
N GLU A 450 28.60 -20.48 -7.82
CA GLU A 450 27.95 -21.53 -7.02
C GLU A 450 26.76 -20.97 -6.20
N ARG A 451 26.91 -19.78 -5.61
CA ARG A 451 25.84 -19.08 -4.89
C ARG A 451 24.71 -18.62 -5.80
N ALA A 452 25.03 -18.09 -6.98
CA ALA A 452 24.05 -17.65 -7.96
C ALA A 452 23.24 -18.84 -8.51
N GLU A 453 23.91 -19.94 -8.84
CA GLU A 453 23.30 -21.20 -9.26
C GLU A 453 22.44 -21.82 -8.15
N ALA A 454 22.95 -21.89 -6.92
CA ALA A 454 22.19 -22.38 -5.76
C ALA A 454 20.94 -21.52 -5.46
N LEU A 455 21.00 -20.21 -5.71
CA LEU A 455 19.84 -19.32 -5.64
C LEU A 455 18.85 -19.59 -6.77
N ALA A 456 19.32 -19.75 -8.01
CA ALA A 456 18.50 -20.10 -9.17
C ALA A 456 17.76 -21.44 -8.97
N VAL A 457 18.45 -22.49 -8.50
CA VAL A 457 17.87 -23.80 -8.21
C VAL A 457 16.74 -23.72 -7.19
N ARG A 458 16.84 -22.86 -6.17
CA ARG A 458 15.75 -22.62 -5.20
C ARG A 458 14.50 -22.03 -5.84
N LEU A 459 14.64 -21.28 -6.94
CA LEU A 459 13.55 -20.65 -7.69
C LEU A 459 12.91 -21.60 -8.72
N LEU A 460 13.64 -22.61 -9.21
CA LEU A 460 13.13 -23.58 -10.19
C LEU A 460 11.91 -24.39 -9.71
N ARG A 461 11.56 -24.36 -8.41
CA ARG A 461 10.36 -24.99 -7.87
C ARG A 461 9.07 -24.49 -8.52
N LYS A 462 8.99 -23.21 -8.89
CA LYS A 462 7.86 -22.64 -9.61
C LYS A 462 8.22 -21.31 -10.27
N ASP A 463 7.94 -21.20 -11.56
CA ASP A 463 8.22 -19.99 -12.32
C ASP A 463 7.36 -18.81 -11.83
N GLY A 464 7.95 -17.62 -11.74
CA GLY A 464 7.31 -16.47 -11.11
C GLY A 464 6.01 -16.03 -11.81
N ARG A 465 5.98 -16.07 -13.14
CA ARG A 465 4.75 -15.79 -13.91
C ARG A 465 3.62 -16.80 -13.63
N VAL A 466 3.96 -18.06 -13.32
CA VAL A 466 2.98 -19.10 -12.96
C VAL A 466 2.44 -18.84 -11.56
N VAL A 467 3.29 -18.40 -10.61
CA VAL A 467 2.84 -18.00 -9.26
C VAL A 467 1.88 -16.82 -9.33
N ALA A 468 2.18 -15.81 -10.17
CA ALA A 468 1.28 -14.69 -10.42
C ALA A 468 -0.05 -15.14 -11.04
N HIS A 469 0.02 -15.89 -12.15
CA HIS A 469 -1.14 -16.42 -12.86
C HIS A 469 -2.08 -17.23 -11.96
N GLU A 470 -1.57 -18.16 -11.13
CA GLU A 470 -2.41 -18.97 -10.24
C GLU A 470 -3.14 -18.16 -9.16
N ARG A 471 -2.67 -16.97 -8.83
CA ARG A 471 -3.32 -16.08 -7.87
C ARG A 471 -4.43 -15.29 -8.54
N ASP A 472 -4.18 -14.80 -9.75
CA ASP A 472 -5.17 -14.10 -10.57
C ASP A 472 -6.26 -15.04 -11.10
N ALA A 473 -5.92 -16.29 -11.44
CA ALA A 473 -6.85 -17.30 -11.95
C ALA A 473 -7.82 -17.85 -10.89
N ARG A 474 -7.54 -17.67 -9.59
CA ARG A 474 -8.45 -18.02 -8.47
C ARG A 474 -9.43 -16.91 -8.09
N LEU A 475 -9.29 -15.72 -8.67
CA LEU A 475 -10.20 -14.59 -8.43
C LEU A 475 -11.66 -14.80 -8.91
N PRO A 476 -11.98 -15.66 -9.90
CA PRO A 476 -13.37 -15.99 -10.26
C PRO A 476 -14.15 -16.68 -9.12
N ASP A 477 -13.45 -17.42 -8.25
CA ASP A 477 -14.04 -18.20 -7.15
C ASP A 477 -14.30 -17.36 -5.88
N LEU A 478 -13.80 -16.12 -5.85
CA LEU A 478 -14.07 -15.18 -4.75
C LEU A 478 -15.46 -14.55 -4.91
N PRO A 479 -16.26 -14.44 -3.83
CA PRO A 479 -17.65 -14.00 -3.89
C PRO A 479 -17.81 -12.68 -4.67
N ARG A 480 -18.76 -12.66 -5.60
CA ARG A 480 -18.93 -11.55 -6.55
C ARG A 480 -19.47 -10.31 -5.87
N ASN A 481 -18.78 -9.18 -6.04
CA ASN A 481 -19.20 -7.88 -5.56
C ASN A 481 -19.93 -7.17 -6.71
N LEU A 482 -21.27 -7.16 -6.68
CA LEU A 482 -22.15 -6.85 -7.83
C LEU A 482 -22.29 -5.35 -8.17
N ASN A 483 -21.46 -4.48 -7.60
CA ASN A 483 -21.67 -3.02 -7.60
C ASN A 483 -20.96 -2.23 -8.71
N ALA A 484 -20.32 -2.90 -9.69
CA ALA A 484 -19.70 -2.22 -10.83
C ALA A 484 -20.76 -1.69 -11.82
N ARG A 485 -21.07 -0.39 -11.76
CA ARG A 485 -21.91 0.30 -12.75
C ARG A 485 -21.03 0.94 -13.84
N PRO A 486 -21.35 0.77 -15.13
CA PRO A 486 -20.74 1.57 -16.19
C PRO A 486 -21.18 3.04 -16.07
N LEU A 487 -20.26 3.96 -16.33
CA LEU A 487 -20.56 5.39 -16.47
C LEU A 487 -20.97 5.68 -17.92
N HIS A 488 -22.18 6.22 -18.12
CA HIS A 488 -22.51 6.87 -19.38
C HIS A 488 -21.64 8.13 -19.56
N PRO A 489 -21.10 8.40 -20.77
CA PRO A 489 -20.29 9.58 -21.00
C PRO A 489 -21.13 10.85 -20.90
N THR A 490 -20.84 11.70 -19.91
CA THR A 490 -21.38 13.06 -19.84
C THR A 490 -20.71 13.93 -20.91
N THR A 491 -21.39 14.12 -22.04
CA THR A 491 -20.91 14.94 -23.16
C THR A 491 -21.06 16.44 -22.88
N SER A 492 -19.96 17.19 -22.94
CA SER A 492 -20.00 18.65 -23.10
C SER A 492 -18.76 19.18 -23.85
N CYS A 493 -18.73 19.03 -25.17
CA CYS A 493 -18.09 19.99 -26.08
C CYS A 493 -18.65 19.80 -27.51
N PRO A 494 -18.75 20.85 -28.34
CA PRO A 494 -19.61 20.83 -29.53
C PRO A 494 -18.88 20.53 -30.85
N SER A 495 -19.51 19.75 -31.73
CA SER A 495 -19.73 20.08 -33.16
C SER A 495 -20.53 18.98 -33.87
N SER A 496 -21.25 19.38 -34.93
CA SER A 496 -22.11 18.59 -35.85
C SER A 496 -21.57 17.19 -36.23
N THR A 497 -22.39 16.13 -36.35
CA THR A 497 -23.35 15.93 -37.47
C THR A 497 -24.34 14.76 -37.19
N THR A 498 -25.53 14.81 -37.82
CA THR A 498 -26.77 14.01 -37.59
C THR A 498 -27.00 12.86 -38.63
N ILE A 499 -27.94 11.88 -38.53
CA ILE A 499 -28.98 11.60 -37.51
C ILE A 499 -28.91 10.17 -36.85
N PRO A 500 -29.51 9.04 -37.35
CA PRO A 500 -30.28 8.18 -36.42
C PRO A 500 -30.00 6.67 -36.40
N VAL A 501 -30.08 6.05 -35.21
CA VAL A 501 -30.68 4.71 -35.02
C VAL A 501 -31.54 4.73 -33.75
N CYS A 502 -32.70 4.07 -33.80
CA CYS A 502 -33.77 4.14 -32.80
C CYS A 502 -33.39 3.55 -31.44
N ILE A 503 -33.67 4.29 -30.36
CA ILE A 503 -33.71 3.75 -28.99
C ILE A 503 -35.13 3.25 -28.71
N ALA A 504 -35.32 1.93 -28.68
CA ALA A 504 -36.50 1.33 -28.07
C ALA A 504 -36.30 1.28 -26.55
N SER A 505 -37.32 1.69 -25.79
CA SER A 505 -37.28 1.77 -24.33
C SER A 505 -37.27 0.38 -23.67
N ALA A 506 -36.23 0.11 -22.88
CA ALA A 506 -36.19 -1.01 -21.92
C ALA A 506 -36.01 -0.48 -20.50
N SER A 507 -37.03 0.21 -20.00
CA SER A 507 -37.08 0.71 -18.63
C SER A 507 -37.49 -0.39 -17.65
N SER A 508 -36.52 -1.13 -17.07
CA SER A 508 -36.66 -1.74 -15.74
C SER A 508 -35.31 -2.24 -15.20
N LEU A 509 -35.25 -2.47 -13.87
CA LEU A 509 -34.14 -3.11 -13.14
C LEU A 509 -32.82 -2.32 -13.02
N SER A 510 -32.95 -1.02 -12.73
CA SER A 510 -31.93 -0.31 -11.96
C SER A 510 -31.91 -0.79 -10.50
N SER A 511 -31.01 -1.72 -10.17
CA SER A 511 -30.64 -1.94 -8.76
C SER A 511 -29.75 -0.79 -8.31
N THR A 512 -30.39 0.24 -7.76
CA THR A 512 -29.73 1.27 -6.97
C THR A 512 -29.95 0.88 -5.52
N PHE A 513 -28.89 0.75 -4.72
CA PHE A 513 -29.04 1.03 -3.30
C PHE A 513 -29.41 2.52 -3.20
N LYS A 514 -30.72 2.79 -3.27
CA LYS A 514 -31.27 4.05 -2.78
C LYS A 514 -30.70 4.21 -1.37
N MET A 515 -30.05 5.33 -1.10
CA MET A 515 -29.96 5.80 0.27
C MET A 515 -31.40 5.91 0.74
N ALA A 516 -31.85 4.95 1.55
CA ALA A 516 -33.13 5.02 2.19
C ALA A 516 -33.14 6.29 3.05
N ASN A 517 -34.32 6.85 3.29
CA ASN A 517 -34.46 7.94 4.25
C ASN A 517 -34.34 7.36 5.67
N GLU A 518 -33.11 6.97 6.05
CA GLU A 518 -32.80 6.27 7.28
C GLU A 518 -33.16 7.16 8.48
N ARG A 519 -34.08 6.68 9.33
CA ARG A 519 -34.53 7.42 10.52
C ARG A 519 -33.78 6.88 11.72
N ILE A 520 -33.06 7.76 12.41
CA ILE A 520 -32.10 7.37 13.45
C ILE A 520 -32.69 7.58 14.83
N ALA A 521 -32.67 6.53 15.66
CA ALA A 521 -32.84 6.67 17.11
C ALA A 521 -31.48 6.60 17.81
N TRP A 522 -31.35 7.35 18.91
CA TRP A 522 -30.18 7.30 19.79
C TRP A 522 -30.63 7.09 21.25
N ILE A 523 -30.17 6.00 21.86
CA ILE A 523 -30.51 5.58 23.22
C ILE A 523 -29.27 5.71 24.11
N GLY A 524 -29.36 6.55 25.15
CA GLY A 524 -28.31 6.72 26.16
C GLY A 524 -27.41 7.94 25.92
N LEU A 525 -27.46 8.89 26.85
CA LEU A 525 -26.79 10.20 26.73
C LEU A 525 -25.72 10.41 27.82
N GLY A 526 -24.87 9.41 28.01
CA GLY A 526 -23.61 9.52 28.76
C GLY A 526 -22.54 10.33 28.02
N ASN A 527 -21.34 10.44 28.59
CA ASN A 527 -20.28 11.33 28.08
C ASN A 527 -19.89 11.04 26.61
N ILE A 528 -19.74 9.76 26.25
CA ILE A 528 -19.53 9.34 24.85
C ILE A 528 -20.80 9.54 24.00
N GLY A 529 -21.96 9.17 24.54
CA GLY A 529 -23.23 9.20 23.82
C GLY A 529 -23.66 10.60 23.37
N ARG A 530 -23.44 11.63 24.19
CA ARG A 530 -23.70 13.04 23.82
C ARG A 530 -22.83 13.50 22.65
N GLY A 531 -21.54 13.19 22.66
CA GLY A 531 -20.63 13.55 21.56
C GLY A 531 -20.98 12.83 20.25
N MET A 532 -21.24 11.52 20.32
CA MET A 532 -21.61 10.73 19.13
C MET A 532 -22.97 11.14 18.55
N SER A 533 -24.01 11.28 19.39
CA SER A 533 -25.34 11.70 18.94
C SER A 533 -25.34 13.11 18.37
N ARG A 534 -24.57 14.07 18.93
CA ARG A 534 -24.37 15.40 18.34
C ARG A 534 -23.77 15.32 16.95
N ASN A 535 -22.74 14.49 16.77
CA ASN A 535 -22.07 14.32 15.49
C ASN A 535 -22.97 13.68 14.44
N ILE A 536 -23.72 12.62 14.77
CA ILE A 536 -24.74 12.07 13.87
C ILE A 536 -25.83 13.12 13.58
N ALA A 537 -26.35 13.82 14.59
CA ALA A 537 -27.35 14.87 14.42
C ALA A 537 -26.88 16.04 13.55
N THR A 538 -25.58 16.30 13.41
CA THR A 538 -25.07 17.48 12.67
C THR A 538 -24.40 17.14 11.34
N LYS A 539 -23.65 16.04 11.28
CA LYS A 539 -22.85 15.61 10.13
C LYS A 539 -23.37 14.35 9.44
N GLY A 540 -24.28 13.60 10.07
CA GLY A 540 -24.86 12.39 9.51
C GLY A 540 -25.72 12.65 8.27
N PRO A 541 -25.79 11.71 7.32
CA PRO A 541 -26.44 11.89 6.01
C PRO A 541 -27.99 11.92 6.06
N GLN A 542 -28.59 11.67 7.22
CA GLN A 542 -30.05 11.69 7.37
C GLN A 542 -30.62 13.11 7.31
N THR A 543 -31.73 13.25 6.59
CA THR A 543 -32.46 14.52 6.45
C THR A 543 -33.46 14.74 7.59
N SER A 544 -34.01 13.66 8.16
CA SER A 544 -34.90 13.72 9.33
C SER A 544 -34.15 14.05 10.63
N PRO A 545 -34.81 14.69 11.62
CA PRO A 545 -34.26 14.79 12.98
C PRO A 545 -33.95 13.40 13.56
N ILE A 546 -32.96 13.28 14.44
CA ILE A 546 -32.73 12.05 15.20
C ILE A 546 -33.65 11.99 16.42
N THR A 547 -34.17 10.81 16.76
CA THR A 547 -35.00 10.62 17.95
C THR A 547 -34.14 10.22 19.15
N LEU A 548 -34.05 11.10 20.14
CA LEU A 548 -33.28 10.88 21.36
C LEU A 548 -34.13 10.21 22.44
N TYR A 549 -33.56 9.21 23.11
CA TYR A 549 -34.12 8.62 24.32
C TYR A 549 -33.05 8.45 25.40
N ASN A 550 -33.42 8.74 26.64
CA ASN A 550 -32.61 8.49 27.82
C ASN A 550 -33.53 8.24 29.02
N ARG A 551 -33.16 7.30 29.91
CA ARG A 551 -33.96 6.90 31.10
C ARG A 551 -34.41 8.10 31.96
N THR A 552 -33.61 9.16 32.01
CA THR A 552 -33.99 10.45 32.58
C THR A 552 -34.33 11.43 31.45
N THR A 553 -35.62 11.72 31.24
CA THR A 553 -36.12 12.54 30.13
C THR A 553 -35.50 13.93 30.08
N ALA A 554 -35.38 14.60 31.24
CA ALA A 554 -34.77 15.93 31.36
C ALA A 554 -33.34 16.02 30.80
N ARG A 555 -32.56 14.91 30.80
CA ARG A 555 -31.23 14.89 30.17
C ARG A 555 -31.33 14.88 28.64
N ALA A 556 -32.34 14.24 28.06
CA ALA A 556 -32.58 14.25 26.62
C ALA A 556 -33.13 15.61 26.15
N GLU A 557 -34.04 16.21 26.91
CA GLU A 557 -34.57 17.57 26.65
C GLU A 557 -33.46 18.62 26.72
N SER A 558 -32.70 18.65 27.81
CA SER A 558 -31.56 19.55 27.98
C SER A 558 -30.52 19.39 26.88
N PHE A 559 -30.16 18.16 26.51
CA PHE A 559 -29.21 17.91 25.44
C PHE A 559 -29.77 18.30 24.06
N ALA A 560 -31.04 17.99 23.77
CA ALA A 560 -31.70 18.37 22.52
C ALA A 560 -31.71 19.90 22.29
N ALA A 561 -31.92 20.68 23.36
CA ALA A 561 -31.85 22.14 23.33
C ALA A 561 -30.45 22.69 22.97
N THR A 562 -29.38 21.88 23.07
CA THR A 562 -28.02 22.25 22.64
C THR A 562 -27.69 21.88 21.19
N LEU A 563 -28.63 21.28 20.45
CA LEU A 563 -28.47 20.92 19.04
C LEU A 563 -29.13 21.99 18.15
N PRO A 564 -28.71 22.11 16.87
CA PRO A 564 -29.39 23.01 15.93
C PRO A 564 -30.87 22.64 15.79
N ALA A 565 -31.72 23.66 15.60
CA ALA A 565 -33.16 23.49 15.46
C ALA A 565 -33.50 22.43 14.39
N ASN A 566 -34.53 21.62 14.65
CA ASN A 566 -34.99 20.53 13.78
C ASN A 566 -33.96 19.41 13.50
N ARG A 567 -32.87 19.29 14.27
CA ARG A 567 -31.91 18.16 14.14
C ARG A 567 -32.11 17.03 15.16
N ALA A 568 -32.90 17.24 16.20
CA ALA A 568 -33.31 16.19 17.13
C ALA A 568 -34.75 16.37 17.64
N THR A 569 -35.35 15.26 18.05
CA THR A 569 -36.61 15.16 18.80
C THR A 569 -36.37 14.30 20.05
N VAL A 570 -37.23 14.42 21.07
CA VAL A 570 -37.13 13.61 22.30
C VAL A 570 -38.33 12.68 22.39
N ALA A 571 -38.07 11.40 22.63
CA ALA A 571 -39.09 10.41 22.97
C ALA A 571 -39.16 10.23 24.49
N THR A 572 -40.38 10.24 25.04
CA THR A 572 -40.63 9.99 26.47
C THR A 572 -40.65 8.50 26.84
N ALA A 573 -40.80 7.62 25.85
CA ALA A 573 -40.81 6.16 26.02
C ALA A 573 -39.91 5.45 25.01
N LEU A 574 -39.26 4.36 25.43
CA LEU A 574 -38.30 3.61 24.63
C LEU A 574 -38.92 2.98 23.34
N PRO A 575 -40.10 2.31 23.38
CA PRO A 575 -40.74 1.82 22.15
C PRO A 575 -41.08 2.93 21.16
N ALA A 576 -41.50 4.11 21.64
CA ALA A 576 -41.80 5.27 20.79
C ALA A 576 -40.55 5.79 20.06
N ALA A 577 -39.37 5.72 20.70
CA ALA A 577 -38.10 6.07 20.06
C ALA A 577 -37.75 5.13 18.89
N VAL A 578 -38.03 3.84 19.03
CA VAL A 578 -37.63 2.79 18.08
C VAL A 578 -38.66 2.56 16.96
N SER A 579 -39.96 2.80 17.22
CA SER A 579 -41.05 2.53 16.27
C SER A 579 -40.81 3.14 14.88
N ALA A 580 -40.51 4.44 14.82
CA ALA A 580 -40.23 5.12 13.54
C ALA A 580 -38.83 4.85 12.97
N ALA A 581 -37.86 4.45 13.80
CA ALA A 581 -36.46 4.34 13.42
C ALA A 581 -36.14 3.10 12.57
N THR A 582 -35.16 3.22 11.68
CA THR A 582 -34.60 2.11 10.88
C THR A 582 -33.22 1.68 11.38
N ILE A 583 -32.46 2.62 11.97
CA ILE A 583 -31.18 2.38 12.65
C ILE A 583 -31.27 2.96 14.06
N ILE A 584 -30.87 2.18 15.05
CA ILE A 584 -31.00 2.49 16.47
C ILE A 584 -29.63 2.33 17.13
N PHE A 585 -29.00 3.44 17.50
CA PHE A 585 -27.75 3.43 18.25
C PHE A 585 -28.03 3.37 19.76
N ILE A 586 -27.28 2.55 20.49
CA ILE A 586 -27.36 2.38 21.94
C ILE A 586 -25.99 2.65 22.54
N CYS A 587 -25.92 3.44 23.62
CA CYS A 587 -24.68 3.72 24.34
C CYS A 587 -24.96 3.86 25.85
N VAL A 588 -24.82 2.74 26.57
CA VAL A 588 -25.13 2.61 28.01
C VAL A 588 -23.93 2.08 28.81
N GLY A 589 -24.05 2.09 30.14
CA GLY A 589 -22.92 1.86 31.06
C GLY A 589 -22.51 0.39 31.24
N ASP A 590 -23.46 -0.53 31.17
CA ASP A 590 -23.28 -1.93 31.57
C ASP A 590 -24.27 -2.90 30.89
N ASP A 591 -24.00 -4.19 31.04
CA ASP A 591 -24.81 -5.29 30.51
C ASP A 591 -26.26 -5.24 31.00
N PRO A 592 -26.58 -5.04 32.31
CA PRO A 592 -27.97 -4.99 32.76
C PRO A 592 -28.78 -3.83 32.15
N ALA A 593 -28.18 -2.66 31.93
CA ALA A 593 -28.85 -1.56 31.25
C ALA A 593 -29.17 -1.90 29.79
N LEU A 594 -28.27 -2.61 29.11
CA LEU A 594 -28.48 -3.06 27.73
C LEU A 594 -29.53 -4.18 27.66
N ASP A 595 -29.43 -5.21 28.50
CA ASP A 595 -30.43 -6.28 28.61
C ASP A 595 -31.82 -5.73 28.93
N ALA A 596 -31.93 -4.73 29.81
CA ALA A 596 -33.20 -4.07 30.12
C ALA A 596 -33.80 -3.34 28.90
N ILE A 597 -32.97 -2.64 28.12
CA ILE A 597 -33.40 -1.99 26.85
C ILE A 597 -33.91 -3.04 25.87
N ILE A 598 -33.14 -4.12 25.62
CA ILE A 598 -33.53 -5.16 24.67
C ILE A 598 -34.80 -5.87 25.14
N THR A 599 -34.91 -6.19 26.43
CA THR A 599 -36.12 -6.79 27.03
C THR A 599 -37.33 -5.91 26.79
N THR A 600 -37.26 -4.61 27.12
CA THR A 600 -38.37 -3.66 26.88
C THR A 600 -38.76 -3.58 25.40
N LEU A 601 -37.80 -3.62 24.47
CA LEU A 601 -38.07 -3.60 23.03
C LEU A 601 -38.73 -4.90 22.53
N THR A 602 -38.27 -6.06 23.00
CA THR A 602 -38.83 -7.38 22.58
C THR A 602 -40.14 -7.76 23.28
N SER A 603 -40.45 -7.17 24.43
CA SER A 603 -41.70 -7.39 25.17
C SER A 603 -42.81 -6.39 24.83
N ALA A 604 -42.53 -5.34 24.05
CA ALA A 604 -43.54 -4.39 23.62
C ALA A 604 -44.45 -5.02 22.53
N PRO A 605 -45.77 -5.17 22.77
CA PRO A 605 -46.64 -5.97 21.89
C PRO A 605 -46.80 -5.39 20.49
N ASP A 606 -46.85 -4.05 20.38
CA ASP A 606 -47.08 -3.35 19.10
C ASP A 606 -45.79 -2.87 18.42
N LEU A 607 -44.61 -3.27 18.92
CA LEU A 607 -43.32 -2.83 18.37
C LEU A 607 -42.76 -3.85 17.37
N ASP A 608 -43.01 -3.63 16.09
CA ASP A 608 -42.30 -4.34 15.03
C ASP A 608 -40.80 -3.98 15.06
N LEU A 609 -39.93 -4.99 15.11
CA LEU A 609 -38.48 -4.86 15.03
C LEU A 609 -37.91 -5.33 13.67
N THR A 610 -38.75 -5.87 12.79
CA THR A 610 -38.36 -6.48 11.52
C THR A 610 -37.57 -5.49 10.65
N SER A 611 -36.46 -5.95 10.08
CA SER A 611 -35.55 -5.15 9.21
C SER A 611 -34.88 -3.92 9.86
N LYS A 612 -35.06 -3.67 11.15
CA LYS A 612 -34.33 -2.63 11.90
C LYS A 612 -32.89 -3.07 12.19
N ILE A 613 -31.97 -2.11 12.31
CA ILE A 613 -30.59 -2.34 12.75
C ILE A 613 -30.41 -1.72 14.14
N LEU A 614 -30.06 -2.55 15.13
CA LEU A 614 -29.65 -2.10 16.45
C LEU A 614 -28.12 -2.12 16.54
N VAL A 615 -27.52 -1.01 16.98
CA VAL A 615 -26.08 -0.76 17.00
C VAL A 615 -25.67 -0.45 18.42
N ASP A 616 -25.05 -1.40 19.12
CA ASP A 616 -24.59 -1.21 20.49
C ASP A 616 -23.15 -0.67 20.54
N CYS A 617 -22.99 0.58 20.93
CA CYS A 617 -21.70 1.24 21.16
C CYS A 617 -21.23 1.13 22.61
N SER A 618 -21.93 0.38 23.46
CA SER A 618 -21.60 0.19 24.88
C SER A 618 -20.36 -0.69 25.07
N THR A 619 -19.86 -0.74 26.30
CA THR A 619 -18.85 -1.74 26.70
C THR A 619 -19.53 -2.77 27.58
N VAL A 620 -19.75 -3.97 27.04
CA VAL A 620 -20.44 -5.10 27.68
C VAL A 620 -19.65 -6.39 27.45
N HIS A 621 -19.99 -7.45 28.17
CA HIS A 621 -19.34 -8.75 27.97
C HIS A 621 -19.63 -9.30 26.56
N PRO A 622 -18.66 -9.97 25.88
CA PRO A 622 -18.86 -10.59 24.58
C PRO A 622 -20.08 -11.51 24.49
N ASP A 623 -20.36 -12.27 25.56
CA ASP A 623 -21.51 -13.18 25.60
C ASP A 623 -22.86 -12.46 25.76
N THR A 624 -22.88 -11.26 26.34
CA THR A 624 -24.05 -10.37 26.31
C THR A 624 -24.33 -9.91 24.89
N SER A 625 -23.31 -9.46 24.15
CA SER A 625 -23.46 -9.11 22.73
C SER A 625 -23.98 -10.29 21.90
N ARG A 626 -23.46 -11.51 22.12
CA ARG A 626 -23.89 -12.74 21.41
C ARG A 626 -25.33 -13.12 21.74
N ARG A 627 -25.71 -13.11 23.02
CA ARG A 627 -27.08 -13.39 23.49
C ARG A 627 -28.08 -12.44 22.82
N ILE A 628 -27.80 -11.14 22.90
CA ILE A 628 -28.65 -10.09 22.33
C ILE A 628 -28.76 -10.23 20.80
N ALA A 629 -27.68 -10.58 20.11
CA ALA A 629 -27.72 -10.83 18.67
C ALA A 629 -28.70 -11.95 18.29
N SER A 630 -28.72 -13.07 19.04
CA SER A 630 -29.69 -14.15 18.85
C SER A 630 -31.11 -13.64 19.07
N THR A 631 -31.39 -13.05 20.23
CA THR A 631 -32.72 -12.56 20.62
C THR A 631 -33.31 -11.56 19.62
N LEU A 632 -32.48 -10.69 19.04
CA LEU A 632 -32.92 -9.73 18.03
C LEU A 632 -33.09 -10.35 16.63
N THR A 633 -32.24 -11.32 16.27
CA THR A 633 -32.35 -12.05 15.00
C THR A 633 -33.62 -12.90 14.96
N GLU A 634 -34.00 -13.51 16.08
CA GLU A 634 -35.29 -14.21 16.27
C GLU A 634 -36.51 -13.29 16.10
N ARG A 635 -36.33 -11.97 16.27
CA ARG A 635 -37.35 -10.93 16.02
C ARG A 635 -37.19 -10.22 14.67
N GLY A 636 -36.42 -10.79 13.75
CA GLY A 636 -36.22 -10.25 12.39
C GLY A 636 -35.37 -8.97 12.32
N ALA A 637 -34.69 -8.59 13.40
CA ALA A 637 -33.82 -7.42 13.48
C ALA A 637 -32.34 -7.81 13.31
N SER A 638 -31.53 -6.90 12.78
CA SER A 638 -30.07 -7.05 12.75
C SER A 638 -29.44 -6.39 13.99
N PHE A 639 -28.48 -7.07 14.61
CA PHE A 639 -27.66 -6.50 15.69
C PHE A 639 -26.20 -6.31 15.25
N LEU A 640 -25.61 -5.18 15.66
CA LEU A 640 -24.20 -4.88 15.53
C LEU A 640 -23.61 -4.52 16.89
N ALA A 641 -22.57 -5.22 17.31
CA ALA A 641 -21.68 -4.70 18.35
C ALA A 641 -20.75 -3.67 17.70
N CYS A 642 -20.73 -2.44 18.21
CA CYS A 642 -20.03 -1.30 17.63
C CYS A 642 -19.28 -0.46 18.69
N PRO A 643 -18.51 -1.07 19.61
CA PRO A 643 -17.81 -0.35 20.67
C PRO A 643 -16.78 0.63 20.10
N VAL A 644 -16.44 1.63 20.92
CA VAL A 644 -15.60 2.77 20.52
C VAL A 644 -14.41 3.00 21.44
N PHE A 645 -13.33 3.56 20.91
CA PHE A 645 -12.16 4.01 21.67
C PHE A 645 -11.92 5.51 21.52
N GLY A 646 -11.66 6.17 22.65
CA GLY A 646 -11.38 7.60 22.76
C GLY A 646 -11.98 8.18 24.03
N ALA A 647 -11.42 9.29 24.50
CA ALA A 647 -11.98 10.07 25.61
C ALA A 647 -13.23 10.87 25.16
N PRO A 648 -14.06 11.41 26.08
CA PRO A 648 -15.24 12.21 25.73
C PRO A 648 -14.97 13.34 24.71
N ALA A 649 -13.87 14.09 24.87
CA ALA A 649 -13.48 15.13 23.91
C ALA A 649 -13.24 14.60 22.47
N ALA A 650 -12.82 13.35 22.31
CA ALA A 650 -12.71 12.71 21.00
C ALA A 650 -14.08 12.26 20.45
N ALA A 651 -15.05 11.95 21.32
CA ALA A 651 -16.44 11.74 20.92
C ALA A 651 -17.09 13.04 20.43
N ASP A 652 -16.86 14.16 21.12
CA ASP A 652 -17.34 15.48 20.71
C ASP A 652 -16.73 15.94 19.37
N ALA A 653 -15.43 15.71 19.18
CA ALA A 653 -14.73 16.05 17.93
C ALA A 653 -15.10 15.14 16.73
N GLY A 654 -15.77 14.00 16.96
CA GLY A 654 -15.99 12.98 15.93
C GLY A 654 -14.69 12.28 15.51
N GLN A 655 -13.80 12.02 16.49
CA GLN A 655 -12.43 11.51 16.32
C GLN A 655 -12.20 10.17 17.05
N LEU A 656 -13.27 9.42 17.31
CA LEU A 656 -13.19 8.08 17.89
C LEU A 656 -12.59 7.06 16.90
N VAL A 657 -12.13 5.93 17.45
CA VAL A 657 -11.96 4.70 16.67
C VAL A 657 -13.15 3.80 16.96
N VAL A 658 -13.86 3.34 15.93
CA VAL A 658 -15.11 2.57 16.07
C VAL A 658 -14.93 1.16 15.50
N VAL A 659 -15.46 0.13 16.19
CA VAL A 659 -15.23 -1.28 15.83
C VAL A 659 -16.57 -2.00 15.58
N PRO A 660 -17.19 -1.85 14.39
CA PRO A 660 -18.45 -2.52 14.08
C PRO A 660 -18.24 -4.00 13.72
N ALA A 661 -18.98 -4.90 14.38
CA ALA A 661 -19.02 -6.33 14.14
C ALA A 661 -20.46 -6.84 13.99
N GLY A 662 -20.65 -7.81 13.10
CA GLY A 662 -21.94 -8.41 12.75
C GLY A 662 -22.17 -8.50 11.24
N PRO A 663 -23.44 -8.58 10.78
CA PRO A 663 -23.78 -8.75 9.37
C PRO A 663 -23.19 -7.66 8.47
N GLN A 664 -22.51 -8.06 7.39
CA GLN A 664 -21.81 -7.16 6.46
C GLN A 664 -22.73 -6.08 5.86
N GLU A 665 -23.99 -6.42 5.58
CA GLU A 665 -24.99 -5.49 5.04
C GLU A 665 -25.40 -4.43 6.07
N ALA A 666 -25.56 -4.82 7.33
CA ALA A 666 -25.85 -3.88 8.41
C ALA A 666 -24.64 -2.96 8.67
N ILE A 667 -23.41 -3.49 8.67
CA ILE A 667 -22.18 -2.68 8.76
C ILE A 667 -22.12 -1.66 7.62
N ALA A 668 -22.43 -2.07 6.39
CA ALA A 668 -22.45 -1.19 5.22
C ALA A 668 -23.53 -0.09 5.34
N ARG A 669 -24.72 -0.40 5.87
CA ARG A 669 -25.79 0.60 6.12
C ARG A 669 -25.42 1.63 7.19
N ILE A 670 -24.66 1.25 8.21
CA ILE A 670 -24.27 2.20 9.28
C ILE A 670 -22.99 2.99 8.96
N ALA A 671 -22.13 2.52 8.05
CA ALA A 671 -20.85 3.16 7.72
C ALA A 671 -20.94 4.68 7.39
N PRO A 672 -21.96 5.19 6.66
CA PRO A 672 -22.14 6.62 6.42
C PRO A 672 -22.37 7.48 7.68
N PHE A 673 -22.73 6.87 8.81
CA PHE A 673 -22.89 7.52 10.11
C PHE A 673 -21.64 7.40 10.99
N LEU A 674 -20.60 6.69 10.52
CA LEU A 674 -19.35 6.45 11.25
C LEU A 674 -18.22 7.35 10.75
N GLU A 675 -17.74 7.13 9.52
CA GLU A 675 -16.52 7.74 8.99
C GLU A 675 -16.70 9.24 8.72
N GLY A 676 -15.85 10.08 9.31
CA GLY A 676 -15.95 11.54 9.21
C GLY A 676 -17.10 12.17 10.01
N VAL A 677 -18.00 11.36 10.56
CA VAL A 677 -19.13 11.76 11.40
C VAL A 677 -18.74 11.64 12.88
N VAL A 678 -18.67 10.41 13.41
CA VAL A 678 -18.26 10.12 14.81
C VAL A 678 -16.81 9.61 14.92
N ALA A 679 -16.23 9.15 13.81
CA ALA A 679 -14.97 8.40 13.80
C ALA A 679 -13.91 9.00 12.87
N LYS A 680 -12.65 8.98 13.34
CA LYS A 680 -11.46 9.20 12.49
C LYS A 680 -10.95 7.92 11.82
N ALA A 681 -11.34 6.76 12.35
CA ALA A 681 -11.00 5.45 11.84
C ALA A 681 -12.07 4.42 12.25
N VAL A 682 -12.37 3.49 11.35
CA VAL A 682 -13.28 2.37 11.60
C VAL A 682 -12.52 1.06 11.39
N VAL A 683 -12.71 0.11 12.30
CA VAL A 683 -12.08 -1.21 12.27
C VAL A 683 -13.19 -2.27 12.16
N PRO A 684 -13.72 -2.51 10.95
CA PRO A 684 -14.84 -3.42 10.78
C PRO A 684 -14.42 -4.88 10.98
N MET A 685 -15.23 -5.64 11.70
CA MET A 685 -15.10 -7.07 11.92
C MET A 685 -16.35 -7.81 11.40
N PRO A 686 -16.54 -7.90 10.07
CA PRO A 686 -17.70 -8.57 9.50
C PRO A 686 -17.71 -10.06 9.81
N GLY A 687 -18.90 -10.60 10.07
CA GLY A 687 -19.13 -12.01 10.40
C GLY A 687 -20.24 -12.20 11.43
N ALA A 688 -20.55 -13.45 11.76
CA ALA A 688 -21.63 -13.78 12.69
C ALA A 688 -21.30 -13.47 14.16
N ASP A 689 -20.05 -13.65 14.60
CA ASP A 689 -19.66 -13.40 15.99
C ASP A 689 -19.43 -11.90 16.27
N VAL A 690 -20.50 -11.22 16.69
CA VAL A 690 -20.47 -9.84 17.18
C VAL A 690 -19.59 -9.67 18.42
N GLY A 691 -19.40 -10.72 19.23
CA GLY A 691 -18.63 -10.69 20.48
C GLY A 691 -17.14 -10.40 20.26
N ARG A 692 -16.63 -10.49 19.02
CA ARG A 692 -15.24 -10.17 18.68
C ARG A 692 -14.91 -8.69 18.91
N ALA A 693 -15.82 -7.78 18.59
CA ALA A 693 -15.59 -6.35 18.80
C ALA A 693 -15.60 -5.98 20.28
N THR A 694 -16.54 -6.51 21.08
CA THR A 694 -16.57 -6.29 22.52
C THR A 694 -15.41 -6.99 23.25
N THR A 695 -14.93 -8.14 22.73
CA THR A 695 -13.66 -8.75 23.21
C THR A 695 -12.49 -7.78 23.01
N LEU A 696 -12.33 -7.21 21.81
CA LEU A 696 -11.29 -6.22 21.54
C LEU A 696 -11.45 -4.98 22.45
N LYS A 697 -12.68 -4.52 22.67
CA LYS A 697 -12.98 -3.38 23.54
C LYS A 697 -12.54 -3.62 24.98
N VAL A 698 -12.89 -4.75 25.57
CA VAL A 698 -12.52 -5.10 26.96
C VAL A 698 -11.00 -5.21 27.10
N LEU A 699 -10.33 -5.91 26.18
CA LEU A 699 -8.86 -6.04 26.20
C LEU A 699 -8.15 -4.68 25.98
N GLY A 700 -8.65 -3.86 25.05
CA GLY A 700 -8.10 -2.53 24.78
C GLY A 700 -8.31 -1.54 25.94
N ASN A 701 -9.46 -1.57 26.61
CA ASN A 701 -9.68 -0.78 27.83
C ASN A 701 -8.79 -1.26 28.97
N THR A 702 -8.57 -2.57 29.11
CA THR A 702 -7.62 -3.14 30.10
C THR A 702 -6.20 -2.61 29.90
N PHE A 703 -5.74 -2.50 28.66
CA PHE A 703 -4.44 -1.89 28.36
C PHE A 703 -4.35 -0.42 28.82
N ILE A 704 -5.42 0.37 28.65
CA ILE A 704 -5.49 1.76 29.11
C ILE A 704 -5.50 1.84 30.64
N LEU A 705 -6.20 0.94 31.33
CA LEU A 705 -6.24 0.91 32.80
C LEU A 705 -4.87 0.53 33.40
N ASN A 706 -4.21 -0.49 32.85
CA ASN A 706 -2.84 -0.84 33.24
C ASN A 706 -1.86 0.30 32.92
N THR A 707 -2.04 1.02 31.81
CA THR A 707 -1.23 2.20 31.48
C THR A 707 -1.34 3.29 32.56
N VAL A 708 -2.55 3.52 33.08
CA VAL A 708 -2.81 4.50 34.14
C VAL A 708 -2.19 4.07 35.47
N GLU A 709 -2.26 2.78 35.81
CA GLU A 709 -1.58 2.20 36.97
C GLU A 709 -0.05 2.35 36.86
N SER A 710 0.56 1.94 35.76
CA SER A 710 2.02 1.94 35.63
C SER A 710 2.59 3.37 35.57
N LEU A 711 1.84 4.34 35.03
CA LEU A 711 2.18 5.76 35.10
C LEU A 711 2.08 6.30 36.53
N ALA A 712 1.04 5.89 37.28
CA ALA A 712 0.87 6.29 38.67
C ALA A 712 2.03 5.81 39.56
N GLU A 713 2.40 4.52 39.46
CA GLU A 713 3.55 3.98 40.19
C GLU A 713 4.86 4.70 39.82
N GLY A 714 5.11 4.92 38.53
CA GLY A 714 6.30 5.64 38.06
C GLY A 714 6.39 7.08 38.58
N LEU A 715 5.28 7.83 38.57
CA LEU A 715 5.23 9.20 39.06
C LEU A 715 5.41 9.28 40.59
N VAL A 716 4.77 8.39 41.36
CA VAL A 716 4.93 8.36 42.83
C VAL A 716 6.35 7.92 43.21
N ALA A 717 6.93 6.94 42.52
CA ALA A 717 8.32 6.53 42.73
C ALA A 717 9.31 7.68 42.41
N ALA A 718 9.06 8.47 41.35
CA ALA A 718 9.84 9.66 41.04
C ALA A 718 9.75 10.73 42.13
N GLU A 719 8.56 10.97 42.71
CA GLU A 719 8.38 11.89 43.84
C GLU A 719 9.11 11.41 45.09
N LYS A 720 8.92 10.14 45.49
CA LYS A 720 9.51 9.55 46.71
C LYS A 720 11.04 9.40 46.64
N SER A 721 11.61 9.24 45.45
CA SER A 721 13.07 9.14 45.25
C SER A 721 13.78 10.50 45.15
N GLY A 722 13.03 11.61 45.12
CA GLY A 722 13.59 12.96 44.95
C GLY A 722 13.89 13.34 43.49
N LEU A 723 13.56 12.49 42.51
CA LEU A 723 13.62 12.83 41.08
C LEU A 723 12.58 13.89 40.69
N GLY A 724 11.42 13.86 41.35
CA GLY A 724 10.29 14.75 41.12
C GLY A 724 9.38 14.29 39.97
N ALA A 725 8.06 14.34 40.19
CA ALA A 725 7.07 13.89 39.22
C ALA A 725 7.15 14.64 37.87
N GLY A 726 7.52 15.92 37.86
CA GLY A 726 7.65 16.74 36.65
C GLY A 726 8.76 16.28 35.69
N VAL A 727 9.90 15.78 36.20
CA VAL A 727 10.99 15.25 35.36
C VAL A 727 10.56 13.95 34.69
N TYR A 728 9.86 13.09 35.44
CA TYR A 728 9.29 11.85 34.91
C TYR A 728 8.18 12.13 33.88
N GLN A 729 7.31 13.11 34.13
CA GLN A 729 6.30 13.58 33.19
C GLN A 729 6.93 14.04 31.87
N GLU A 730 7.98 14.87 31.90
CA GLU A 730 8.67 15.33 30.67
C GLU A 730 9.26 14.15 29.86
N PHE A 731 9.81 13.14 30.53
CA PHE A 731 10.25 11.90 29.90
C PHE A 731 9.09 11.18 29.19
N ILE A 732 7.92 11.08 29.83
CA ILE A 732 6.70 10.52 29.22
C ILE A 732 6.25 11.34 28.00
N HIS A 733 6.25 12.68 28.05
CA HIS A 733 5.90 13.50 26.88
C HIS A 733 6.80 13.26 25.67
N ARG A 734 8.11 13.11 25.91
CA ARG A 734 9.12 12.95 24.84
C ARG A 734 9.14 11.53 24.25
N MET A 735 9.00 10.50 25.09
CA MET A 735 9.09 9.09 24.66
C MET A 735 7.74 8.47 24.30
N PHE A 736 6.66 8.87 24.97
CA PHE A 736 5.32 8.28 24.87
C PHE A 736 4.23 9.36 24.72
N PRO A 737 4.23 10.12 23.61
CA PRO A 737 3.22 11.16 23.39
C PRO A 737 1.80 10.61 23.25
N GLY A 738 0.80 11.50 23.34
CA GLY A 738 -0.61 11.14 23.20
C GLY A 738 -1.23 10.68 24.53
N PRO A 739 -1.89 9.51 24.62
CA PRO A 739 -2.63 9.11 25.82
C PRO A 739 -1.78 9.04 27.11
N PHE A 740 -0.53 8.57 27.05
CA PHE A 740 0.33 8.44 28.23
C PHE A 740 0.65 9.83 28.82
N ALA A 741 1.16 10.73 27.97
CA ALA A 741 1.34 12.15 28.27
C ALA A 741 0.07 12.78 28.88
N ALA A 742 -1.09 12.58 28.24
CA ALA A 742 -2.35 13.17 28.70
C ALA A 742 -2.80 12.63 30.08
N TYR A 743 -2.48 11.38 30.45
CA TYR A 743 -2.72 10.88 31.81
C TYR A 743 -1.69 11.42 32.81
N ALA A 744 -0.41 11.49 32.45
CA ALA A 744 0.62 12.10 33.29
C ALA A 744 0.30 13.57 33.60
N ASP A 745 -0.16 14.34 32.61
CA ASP A 745 -0.64 15.72 32.78
C ASP A 745 -1.78 15.80 33.81
N ARG A 746 -2.78 14.91 33.71
CA ARG A 746 -3.90 14.88 34.65
C ARG A 746 -3.48 14.49 36.07
N MET A 747 -2.49 13.61 36.21
CA MET A 747 -1.92 13.19 37.49
C MET A 747 -1.12 14.32 38.14
N VAL A 748 -0.17 14.93 37.42
CA VAL A 748 0.69 15.99 38.00
C VAL A 748 -0.09 17.27 38.30
N THR A 749 -1.08 17.65 37.47
CA THR A 749 -1.89 18.86 37.70
C THR A 749 -2.95 18.71 38.81
N GLY A 750 -3.20 17.50 39.30
CA GLY A 750 -4.25 17.22 40.29
C GLY A 750 -5.67 17.17 39.72
N ASP A 751 -5.82 17.14 38.40
CA ASP A 751 -7.12 17.06 37.71
C ASP A 751 -7.98 15.86 38.19
N TYR A 752 -7.33 14.75 38.54
CA TYR A 752 -7.98 13.52 39.00
C TYR A 752 -8.77 13.65 40.31
N PHE A 753 -8.41 14.59 41.20
CA PHE A 753 -9.12 14.81 42.46
C PHE A 753 -9.94 16.11 42.47
N LYS A 754 -9.57 17.08 41.63
CA LYS A 754 -10.22 18.39 41.49
C LYS A 754 -11.47 18.36 40.59
N ARG A 755 -11.58 17.46 39.61
CA ARG A 755 -12.76 17.39 38.71
C ARG A 755 -14.00 16.85 39.44
N GLU A 756 -15.16 17.45 39.19
CA GLU A 756 -16.45 17.06 39.79
C GLU A 756 -17.17 15.87 39.11
N GLU A 757 -17.13 15.80 37.77
CA GLU A 757 -17.70 14.70 36.96
C GLU A 757 -16.56 13.86 36.37
N PRO A 758 -16.42 12.56 36.69
CA PRO A 758 -15.34 11.75 36.13
C PRO A 758 -15.46 11.61 34.61
N LEU A 759 -14.33 11.67 33.89
CA LEU A 759 -14.29 11.37 32.45
C LEU A 759 -14.48 9.88 32.20
N PHE A 760 -13.95 9.05 33.10
CA PHE A 760 -14.24 7.61 33.16
C PHE A 760 -14.37 7.20 34.63
N ALA A 761 -15.61 6.94 35.05
CA ALA A 761 -15.96 6.62 36.43
C ALA A 761 -15.38 5.28 36.90
N VAL A 762 -14.94 5.25 38.16
CA VAL A 762 -14.30 4.11 38.83
C VAL A 762 -15.10 2.82 38.70
N ASP A 763 -16.42 2.84 38.91
CA ASP A 763 -17.25 1.63 38.82
C ASP A 763 -17.34 1.05 37.41
N LEU A 764 -17.28 1.89 36.37
CA LEU A 764 -17.26 1.44 34.98
C LEU A 764 -15.89 0.83 34.64
N ALA A 765 -14.80 1.41 35.12
CA ALA A 765 -13.45 0.86 34.96
C ALA A 765 -13.31 -0.50 35.67
N ARG A 766 -13.78 -0.61 36.91
CA ARG A 766 -13.81 -1.88 37.65
C ARG A 766 -14.69 -2.93 36.98
N LYS A 767 -15.79 -2.53 36.33
CA LYS A 767 -16.63 -3.42 35.52
C LYS A 767 -15.88 -3.96 34.30
N ASP A 768 -15.16 -3.10 33.58
CA ASP A 768 -14.32 -3.51 32.44
C ASP A 768 -13.19 -4.47 32.88
N LEU A 769 -12.56 -4.24 34.03
CA LEU A 769 -11.58 -5.18 34.62
C LEU A 769 -12.20 -6.53 34.97
N ARG A 770 -13.41 -6.57 35.52
CA ARG A 770 -14.13 -7.83 35.77
C ARG A 770 -14.41 -8.61 34.47
N HIS A 771 -14.80 -7.94 33.39
CA HIS A 771 -14.94 -8.58 32.08
C HIS A 771 -13.60 -9.13 31.56
N ALA A 772 -12.50 -8.39 31.74
CA ALA A 772 -11.18 -8.83 31.30
C ALA A 772 -10.71 -10.07 32.08
N GLY A 773 -10.91 -10.08 33.40
CA GLY A 773 -10.62 -11.21 34.28
C GLY A 773 -11.45 -12.45 33.93
N SER A 774 -12.75 -12.30 33.67
CA SER A 774 -13.62 -13.43 33.29
C SER A 774 -13.25 -14.00 31.91
N LEU A 775 -12.98 -13.16 30.92
CA LEU A 775 -12.52 -13.59 29.59
C LEU A 775 -11.18 -14.32 29.66
N ALA A 776 -10.22 -13.81 30.45
CA ALA A 776 -8.94 -14.48 30.64
C ALA A 776 -9.10 -15.84 31.32
N ALA A 777 -9.88 -15.92 32.40
CA ALA A 777 -10.14 -17.16 33.14
C ALA A 777 -10.81 -18.22 32.26
N ALA A 778 -11.81 -17.84 31.45
CA ALA A 778 -12.45 -18.72 30.48
C ALA A 778 -11.50 -19.24 29.39
N ALA A 779 -10.45 -18.48 29.07
CA ALA A 779 -9.38 -18.87 28.15
C ALA A 779 -8.20 -19.60 28.84
N GLY A 780 -8.32 -19.95 30.13
CA GLY A 780 -7.25 -20.63 30.89
C GLY A 780 -6.06 -19.73 31.26
N MET A 781 -6.23 -18.40 31.23
CA MET A 781 -5.19 -17.40 31.49
C MET A 781 -5.52 -16.55 32.73
N ARG A 782 -4.47 -16.05 33.41
CA ARG A 782 -4.60 -15.08 34.53
C ARG A 782 -3.92 -13.76 34.17
N LEU A 783 -4.66 -12.65 34.23
CA LEU A 783 -4.15 -11.29 34.01
C LEU A 783 -3.78 -10.63 35.34
N ARG A 784 -2.52 -10.74 35.77
CA ARG A 784 -2.08 -10.22 37.09
C ARG A 784 -2.28 -8.71 37.26
N SER A 785 -2.03 -7.91 36.21
CA SER A 785 -2.19 -6.45 36.27
C SER A 785 -3.65 -6.00 36.47
N VAL A 786 -4.63 -6.81 36.05
CA VAL A 786 -6.06 -6.57 36.31
C VAL A 786 -6.35 -6.61 37.81
N GLU A 787 -5.70 -7.50 38.56
CA GLU A 787 -5.88 -7.64 40.01
C GLU A 787 -5.26 -6.46 40.76
N VAL A 788 -4.05 -6.03 40.36
CA VAL A 788 -3.35 -4.85 40.90
C VAL A 788 -4.17 -3.58 40.63
N THR A 789 -4.59 -3.37 39.38
CA THR A 789 -5.35 -2.18 39.00
C THR A 789 -6.75 -2.13 39.64
N ASP A 790 -7.45 -3.28 39.82
CA ASP A 790 -8.71 -3.29 40.57
C ASP A 790 -8.49 -2.97 42.06
N GLY A 791 -7.37 -3.41 42.65
CA GLY A 791 -6.96 -3.04 44.00
C GLY A 791 -6.85 -1.52 44.18
N TYR A 792 -6.13 -0.84 43.29
CA TYR A 792 -6.06 0.63 43.32
C TYR A 792 -7.42 1.29 43.05
N LEU A 793 -8.23 0.77 42.14
CA LEU A 793 -9.57 1.31 41.87
C LEU A 793 -10.56 1.08 43.04
N GLN A 794 -10.37 0.05 43.86
CA GLN A 794 -11.11 -0.11 45.12
C GLN A 794 -10.80 1.04 46.09
N GLU A 795 -9.52 1.42 46.21
CA GLU A 795 -9.11 2.56 47.05
C GLU A 795 -9.64 3.89 46.49
N VAL A 796 -9.57 4.11 45.18
CA VAL A 796 -10.20 5.27 44.52
C VAL A 796 -11.69 5.37 44.83
N LYS A 797 -12.40 4.24 44.81
CA LYS A 797 -13.82 4.21 45.18
C LYS A 797 -14.05 4.49 46.66
N ARG A 798 -13.16 4.03 47.55
CA ARG A 798 -13.23 4.34 48.99
C ARG A 798 -13.07 5.84 49.26
N GLU A 799 -12.14 6.50 48.56
CA GLU A 799 -11.82 7.92 48.77
C GLU A 799 -12.77 8.89 48.05
N LYS A 800 -13.22 8.58 46.83
CA LYS A 800 -13.98 9.51 45.97
C LYS A 800 -15.42 9.05 45.67
N GLY A 801 -15.82 7.87 46.16
CA GLY A 801 -17.13 7.28 45.86
C GLY A 801 -17.36 7.12 44.35
N GLU A 802 -18.61 7.32 43.92
CA GLU A 802 -18.99 7.26 42.50
C GLU A 802 -18.32 8.33 41.62
N LYS A 803 -17.79 9.41 42.23
CA LYS A 803 -17.07 10.49 41.52
C LYS A 803 -15.59 10.16 41.24
N GLY A 804 -15.09 9.00 41.67
CA GLY A 804 -13.73 8.58 41.36
C GLY A 804 -13.50 8.46 39.85
N ASP A 805 -12.45 9.10 39.34
CA ASP A 805 -11.97 8.95 37.96
C ASP A 805 -10.78 7.97 37.91
N ILE A 806 -10.60 7.26 36.81
CA ILE A 806 -9.47 6.31 36.66
C ILE A 806 -8.09 6.94 36.92
N ALA A 807 -7.88 8.22 36.59
CA ALA A 807 -6.59 8.88 36.83
C ALA A 807 -6.27 9.01 38.33
N ALA A 808 -7.28 8.85 39.21
CA ALA A 808 -7.10 8.90 40.65
C ALA A 808 -6.45 7.64 41.23
N VAL A 809 -6.16 6.62 40.42
CA VAL A 809 -5.21 5.55 40.78
C VAL A 809 -3.89 6.15 41.25
N TYR A 810 -3.46 7.29 40.71
CA TYR A 810 -2.32 8.06 41.23
C TYR A 810 -2.51 8.45 42.70
N GLY A 811 -3.66 8.99 43.10
CA GLY A 811 -3.95 9.30 44.51
C GLY A 811 -3.97 8.07 45.42
N ALA A 812 -4.43 6.91 44.93
CA ALA A 812 -4.37 5.65 45.67
C ALA A 812 -2.92 5.18 45.89
N VAL A 813 -2.09 5.19 44.84
CA VAL A 813 -0.66 4.84 44.93
C VAL A 813 0.10 5.83 45.83
N ARG A 814 -0.19 7.14 45.74
CA ARG A 814 0.37 8.17 46.63
C ARG A 814 0.10 7.83 48.09
N LYS A 815 -1.16 7.51 48.40
CA LYS A 815 -1.61 7.17 49.75
C LYS A 815 -0.95 5.89 50.29
N GLU A 816 -0.80 4.87 49.46
CA GLU A 816 -0.03 3.65 49.83
C GLU A 816 1.44 3.98 50.11
N ALA A 817 2.06 4.88 49.32
CA ALA A 817 3.42 5.37 49.56
C ALA A 817 3.55 6.36 50.73
N GLY A 818 2.49 6.58 51.52
CA GLY A 818 2.49 7.47 52.70
C GLY A 818 2.47 8.97 52.36
N LEU A 819 1.92 9.34 51.21
CA LEU A 819 1.64 10.73 50.81
C LEU A 819 0.13 11.04 50.95
N GLY A 820 -0.26 12.29 50.71
CA GLY A 820 -1.67 12.66 50.55
C GLY A 820 -2.28 12.01 49.30
N PHE A 821 -3.60 11.78 49.31
CA PHE A 821 -4.32 11.32 48.11
C PHE A 821 -4.32 12.40 47.02
N ASP A 822 -4.35 13.66 47.44
CA ASP A 822 -4.09 14.86 46.67
C ASP A 822 -2.58 15.18 46.56
N ASN A 823 -2.24 16.08 45.63
CA ASN A 823 -0.88 16.51 45.31
C ASN A 823 -0.79 18.01 45.00
#